data_AF-A0AAU3YHQ8-F1
#
_entry.id   AF-A0AAU3YHQ8-F1
#
_cell.length_a   1.000
_cell.length_b   1.000
_cell.length_c   1.000
_cell.angle_alpha   90.00
_cell.angle_beta   90.00
_cell.angle_gamma   90.00
#
_symmetry.space_group_name_H-M   'P 1'
#
loop_
_entity.id
_entity.type
_entity.pdbx_description
1 polymer ?
#
loop_
_entity_poly.entity_id
_entity_poly.type
_entity_poly.pdbx_seq_one_letter_code
_entity_poly.pdbx_strand_id
1 'polypeptide(L)'
;MKAGAEGAARKGLGGRLKEMGRELFNRKCKSDPVDVATGRMLLPQTDITLPALLPLTFERFFESSWRAGRWFGPTWTSTADQRLEVDAEGVIFISADGTMLSYPHPVPGLPVLPAEGPRHPLEIDLHGEYTLTDPESGRVRHFDAPTDGPDGIAPLAQISDRTGQWITFAYDAEGAPTSIAHSAGYQLKVTTEAGRITALHLAGAAEDGGDTEIVRFGYDEAGHLAEVTNSSGIPTRFGNDALGRITSWTDTNGSSFHYVYDDRDRCVGQGGVEGHMVNTFAYGDLDPDTGLSTTSLTNSLGQTSRYLVNDRCQVVAETDPAGATTRTAYDRFDKVRSITDPLGRTTQFVYDEAGRLSLVIRPDGHYTSAAHNHLGLPTTMASPDGTVRHRTYDERGNPTTVTDPTGATTHYTYAASGHLAAITDALGATTTVVTNRAGLPLSVTDPVGATTSYEHDAFGRTISVTNALGHRTSMAWTVEGKLAQRTSPDGTVESWTYDGEGNCTRHMDALGQVRTFEYTHFDLLTSRTDPDGTRHAFTHDTELRLTRVTNPQGLEWSYEYDPAGHLAAETDFDDRRVTYGHDLAGHLTTCTTPLGDTIGFTYDPLGNLTAKDAAGAVTHYTYDLAGRPTRISGPDATLAYAYDASGRTLSESTDGRTVSYTYDALGRRVSRTTPTGASSEWSYDAAGNRTALTASGRTLSFTHDALGQELTRALGDRLTLTSTWDPLGRLTAHDVAGPHAELLQHRTYTYRADGNLTAIDDALNGPRRFTLDTAGRVTSVNAHNWSETYAYDSAGNQTQATWPDTMPGGQNATGDRTYTGTRITRAGNIRYEHDAAGRTTLRQKTRLSRKPDTWHYTWDAEDRLTTCTTPDGTRWRYRYDPLGRRTTKQRLASDAETVLEQVDFTWDGTTLCEQTTRTPGSAAPAVTLTWDHDGQRPLAQRENKSLATAPQREIDERFFAIVTDLVGTPTELVDEQGEIAWRTRTTLWGATTWSRTSTGYTPLRFPGQYFDPETQLHYNYFRHYDPETARYLTPDPLGLEPADNPATYVRNPHKSTDPLGLSPCPQVDHRKMDYLFNKDITPNDHNSPRAVQNARQLASLGFHDTPASRAFVMDHLRESVGNGFDRTFTTEYGEYGVTNSVIHGPHGIRGVESTWQAMPDGSYRFTTAIFRGGS
;
A
#
# COMPACT_ATOMS: atom_id res chain seq x y z
N MET A 1 27.44 49.97 1.22
CA MET A 1 26.66 49.13 0.29
C MET A 1 25.44 48.47 0.93
N LYS A 2 25.32 48.36 2.28
CA LYS A 2 24.13 47.83 2.99
C LYS A 2 22.81 48.59 2.74
N ALA A 3 22.83 49.93 2.74
CA ALA A 3 21.63 50.75 2.49
C ALA A 3 21.13 50.79 1.03
N GLY A 4 21.89 50.21 0.07
CA GLY A 4 21.50 50.14 -1.34
C GLY A 4 20.67 48.89 -1.69
N ALA A 5 20.66 47.89 -0.81
CA ALA A 5 19.92 46.64 -0.98
C ALA A 5 18.51 46.70 -0.35
N GLU A 6 18.33 47.47 0.73
CA GLU A 6 17.04 47.61 1.44
C GLU A 6 15.98 48.33 0.58
N GLY A 7 16.38 49.24 -0.32
CA GLY A 7 15.47 49.93 -1.25
C GLY A 7 15.16 49.17 -2.55
N ALA A 8 15.69 47.95 -2.72
CA ALA A 8 15.59 47.20 -3.98
C ALA A 8 14.38 46.26 -4.06
N ALA A 9 13.72 45.93 -2.93
CA ALA A 9 12.57 45.04 -2.93
C ALA A 9 11.41 45.63 -3.75
N ARG A 10 10.92 46.84 -3.44
CA ARG A 10 9.66 47.36 -4.01
C ARG A 10 9.68 47.92 -5.43
N LYS A 11 10.77 48.53 -5.88
CA LYS A 11 10.78 49.24 -7.19
C LYS A 11 10.82 48.33 -8.43
N GLY A 12 11.06 47.02 -8.28
CA GLY A 12 10.99 46.04 -9.37
C GLY A 12 9.78 45.09 -9.32
N LEU A 13 8.89 45.24 -8.33
CA LEU A 13 8.00 44.16 -7.87
C LEU A 13 6.68 43.99 -8.64
N GLY A 14 6.23 44.95 -9.47
CA GLY A 14 4.89 44.89 -10.08
C GLY A 14 4.60 43.60 -10.88
N GLY A 15 5.57 43.10 -11.65
CA GLY A 15 5.47 41.80 -12.33
C GLY A 15 5.95 40.61 -11.49
N ARG A 16 6.91 40.84 -10.58
CA ARG A 16 7.58 39.80 -9.78
C ARG A 16 6.75 39.35 -8.57
N LEU A 17 5.81 40.18 -8.08
CA LEU A 17 4.89 39.83 -6.99
C LEU A 17 3.97 38.66 -7.34
N LYS A 18 3.53 38.55 -8.60
CA LYS A 18 2.70 37.43 -9.08
C LYS A 18 3.46 36.11 -9.04
N GLU A 19 4.76 36.14 -9.34
CA GLU A 19 5.65 34.97 -9.29
C GLU A 19 5.96 34.57 -7.84
N MET A 20 6.40 35.55 -7.03
CA MET A 20 6.90 35.31 -5.67
C MET A 20 5.79 35.03 -4.66
N GLY A 21 4.55 35.46 -4.92
CA GLY A 21 3.39 35.16 -4.08
C GLY A 21 2.86 33.73 -4.23
N ARG A 22 3.41 32.92 -5.14
CA ARG A 22 2.98 31.54 -5.38
C ARG A 22 3.68 30.58 -4.43
N GLU A 23 2.89 29.86 -3.68
CA GLU A 23 3.34 28.77 -2.82
C GLU A 23 4.01 27.66 -3.64
N LEU A 24 4.97 26.97 -3.02
CA LEU A 24 5.75 25.93 -3.67
C LEU A 24 4.87 24.86 -4.34
N PHE A 25 3.79 24.44 -3.68
CA PHE A 25 2.89 23.41 -4.21
C PHE A 25 2.08 23.86 -5.43
N ASN A 26 1.93 25.17 -5.67
CA ASN A 26 1.28 25.70 -6.85
C ASN A 26 2.25 25.82 -8.04
N ARG A 27 3.56 25.65 -7.83
CA ARG A 27 4.58 25.66 -8.89
C ARG A 27 4.67 24.27 -9.55
N LYS A 28 4.85 24.24 -10.87
CA LYS A 28 4.87 22.99 -11.64
C LYS A 28 6.31 22.64 -11.98
N CYS A 29 6.94 21.78 -11.18
CA CYS A 29 8.32 21.38 -11.40
C CYS A 29 8.45 20.12 -12.26
N LYS A 30 9.54 20.04 -13.03
CA LYS A 30 9.94 18.84 -13.78
C LYS A 30 11.42 18.52 -13.57
N SER A 31 11.75 17.24 -13.65
CA SER A 31 13.09 16.69 -13.40
C SER A 31 13.61 17.15 -12.02
N ASP A 32 14.90 17.43 -11.85
CA ASP A 32 15.49 17.82 -10.56
C ASP A 32 15.45 19.35 -10.35
N PRO A 33 14.60 19.88 -9.46
CA PRO A 33 13.34 20.38 -9.98
C PRO A 33 13.45 21.80 -10.55
N VAL A 34 13.01 21.95 -11.80
CA VAL A 34 12.85 23.25 -12.48
C VAL A 34 11.37 23.57 -12.64
N ASP A 35 10.94 24.73 -12.13
CA ASP A 35 9.58 25.23 -12.37
C ASP A 35 9.42 25.60 -13.84
N VAL A 36 8.60 24.85 -14.57
CA VAL A 36 8.44 25.03 -16.03
C VAL A 36 7.79 26.37 -16.40
N ALA A 37 7.14 27.04 -15.44
CA ALA A 37 6.53 28.34 -15.69
C ALA A 37 7.57 29.48 -15.73
N THR A 38 8.58 29.41 -14.88
CA THR A 38 9.53 30.51 -14.64
C THR A 38 10.95 30.17 -15.07
N GLY A 39 11.26 28.87 -15.16
CA GLY A 39 12.59 28.31 -15.37
C GLY A 39 13.47 28.31 -14.12
N ARG A 40 12.94 28.61 -12.94
CA ARG A 40 13.74 28.60 -11.70
C ARG A 40 14.08 27.17 -11.30
N MET A 41 15.35 26.93 -10.98
CA MET A 41 15.75 25.71 -10.27
C MET A 41 15.40 25.91 -8.79
N LEU A 42 14.66 24.96 -8.23
CA LEU A 42 14.20 24.96 -6.85
C LEU A 42 14.83 23.78 -6.12
N LEU A 43 15.16 23.94 -4.84
CA LEU A 43 15.59 22.82 -4.00
C LEU A 43 15.02 22.97 -2.58
N PRO A 44 13.82 22.41 -2.31
CA PRO A 44 13.31 22.29 -0.96
C PRO A 44 14.06 21.18 -0.20
N GLN A 45 14.41 21.45 1.05
CA GLN A 45 15.13 20.54 1.94
C GLN A 45 14.52 20.58 3.33
N THR A 46 14.27 19.42 3.92
CA THR A 46 13.85 19.30 5.32
C THR A 46 14.98 18.67 6.11
N ASP A 47 15.60 19.43 7.01
CA ASP A 47 16.73 18.95 7.81
C ASP A 47 16.25 18.15 9.03
N ILE A 48 15.11 18.53 9.65
CA ILE A 48 14.48 17.75 10.73
C ILE A 48 12.98 18.02 10.86
N THR A 49 12.23 16.97 11.18
CA THR A 49 10.83 17.07 11.66
C THR A 49 10.69 16.30 12.96
N LEU A 50 10.25 16.98 14.02
CA LEU A 50 9.93 16.37 15.31
C LEU A 50 8.40 16.22 15.43
N PRO A 51 7.90 15.02 15.74
CA PRO A 51 6.47 14.75 15.77
C PRO A 51 5.83 15.37 17.02
N ALA A 52 4.78 16.16 16.80
CA ALA A 52 3.89 16.66 17.85
C ALA A 52 2.53 17.03 17.24
N LEU A 53 1.55 17.40 18.08
CA LEU A 53 0.27 17.96 17.62
C LEU A 53 0.47 19.16 16.66
N LEU A 54 1.44 20.02 16.98
CA LEU A 54 2.02 21.01 16.05
C LEU A 54 3.46 20.57 15.70
N PRO A 55 3.72 19.88 14.58
CA PRO A 55 5.07 19.39 14.29
C PRO A 55 6.11 20.52 14.20
N LEU A 56 7.26 20.36 14.87
CA LEU A 56 8.40 21.26 14.69
C LEU A 56 9.19 20.80 13.47
N THR A 57 9.19 21.61 12.42
CA THR A 57 9.93 21.34 11.17
C THR A 57 10.95 22.44 10.92
N PHE A 58 12.21 22.04 10.74
CA PHE A 58 13.26 22.92 10.21
C PHE A 58 13.50 22.57 8.75
N GLU A 59 13.24 23.53 7.88
CA GLU A 59 13.35 23.39 6.44
C GLU A 59 14.10 24.57 5.84
N ARG A 60 14.64 24.34 4.64
CA ARG A 60 15.36 25.31 3.83
C ARG A 60 14.90 25.19 2.40
N PHE A 61 14.89 26.31 1.70
CA PHE A 61 14.43 26.40 0.33
C PHE A 61 15.40 27.24 -0.48
N PHE A 62 15.94 26.64 -1.54
CA PHE A 62 16.73 27.32 -2.55
C PHE A 62 15.89 27.63 -3.78
N GLU A 63 16.14 28.80 -4.37
CA GLU A 63 15.60 29.18 -5.68
C GLU A 63 16.61 30.04 -6.45
N SER A 64 16.87 29.71 -7.72
CA SER A 64 17.99 30.28 -8.50
C SER A 64 18.00 31.81 -8.64
N SER A 65 16.85 32.49 -8.56
CA SER A 65 16.78 33.96 -8.61
C SER A 65 16.57 34.64 -7.25
N TRP A 66 16.44 33.85 -6.17
CA TRP A 66 16.22 34.35 -4.83
C TRP A 66 17.44 35.10 -4.30
N ARG A 67 17.25 36.30 -3.74
CA ARG A 67 18.36 37.11 -3.19
C ARG A 67 18.05 37.71 -1.81
N ALA A 68 16.97 37.25 -1.18
CA ALA A 68 16.50 37.75 0.12
C ALA A 68 16.86 36.83 1.31
N GLY A 69 17.74 35.86 1.09
CA GLY A 69 18.23 34.93 2.10
C GLY A 69 19.18 35.56 3.11
N ARG A 70 19.30 34.95 4.31
CA ARG A 70 20.24 35.39 5.35
C ARG A 70 21.12 34.25 5.85
N TRP A 71 20.54 33.31 6.59
CA TRP A 71 21.33 32.40 7.43
C TRP A 71 22.09 31.31 6.66
N PHE A 72 21.59 30.93 5.47
CA PHE A 72 22.20 29.95 4.57
C PHE A 72 22.80 30.59 3.30
N GLY A 73 22.97 31.91 3.31
CA GLY A 73 23.39 32.70 2.15
C GLY A 73 22.22 33.33 1.39
N PRO A 74 22.50 34.17 0.38
CA PRO A 74 21.50 35.03 -0.25
C PRO A 74 20.43 34.29 -1.07
N THR A 75 20.73 33.07 -1.54
CA THR A 75 19.88 32.26 -2.42
C THR A 75 19.03 31.21 -1.70
N TRP A 76 19.13 31.16 -0.37
CA TRP A 76 18.38 30.25 0.49
C TRP A 76 17.47 31.02 1.45
N THR A 77 16.28 30.49 1.71
CA THR A 77 15.46 30.86 2.87
C THR A 77 15.21 29.61 3.73
N SER A 78 14.74 29.79 4.95
CA SER A 78 14.58 28.70 5.92
C SER A 78 13.54 29.01 6.97
N THR A 79 13.22 28.04 7.83
CA THR A 79 12.38 28.24 9.01
C THR A 79 12.87 29.43 9.86
N ALA A 80 14.20 29.61 9.98
CA ALA A 80 14.82 30.70 10.74
C ALA A 80 14.88 32.05 10.01
N ASP A 81 14.59 32.08 8.70
CA ASP A 81 14.57 33.31 7.89
C ASP A 81 13.19 33.97 7.82
N GLN A 82 12.15 33.32 8.37
CA GLN A 82 10.78 33.85 8.41
C GLN A 82 10.72 35.18 9.15
N ARG A 83 10.11 36.19 8.51
CA ARG A 83 10.04 37.56 9.04
C ARG A 83 9.02 38.43 8.31
N LEU A 84 8.73 39.58 8.88
CA LEU A 84 8.11 40.70 8.18
C LEU A 84 9.15 41.78 7.90
N GLU A 85 9.09 42.37 6.71
CA GLU A 85 9.83 43.58 6.32
C GLU A 85 8.82 44.73 6.16
N VAL A 86 8.95 45.76 6.99
CA VAL A 86 8.06 46.91 7.08
C VAL A 86 8.78 48.15 6.55
N ASP A 87 8.15 48.84 5.60
CA ASP A 87 8.62 50.13 5.09
C ASP A 87 7.42 51.06 4.81
N ALA A 88 7.68 52.30 4.40
CA ALA A 88 6.66 53.31 4.16
C ALA A 88 5.55 52.94 3.13
N GLU A 89 5.74 51.93 2.29
CA GLU A 89 4.75 51.45 1.31
C GLU A 89 3.86 50.31 1.87
N GLY A 90 4.21 49.67 3.01
CA GLY A 90 3.47 48.56 3.61
C GLY A 90 4.36 47.42 4.14
N VAL A 91 3.83 46.21 4.23
CA VAL A 91 4.50 45.05 4.85
C VAL A 91 4.73 43.92 3.85
N ILE A 92 5.89 43.26 3.90
CA ILE A 92 6.19 42.03 3.14
C ILE A 92 6.46 40.89 4.12
N PHE A 93 5.70 39.80 4.02
CA PHE A 93 6.00 38.54 4.70
C PHE A 93 6.89 37.66 3.83
N ILE A 94 7.95 37.12 4.43
CA ILE A 94 8.85 36.13 3.82
C ILE A 94 8.69 34.81 4.57
N SER A 95 8.29 33.76 3.86
CA SER A 95 8.12 32.41 4.41
C SER A 95 9.37 31.54 4.31
N ALA A 96 9.33 30.38 4.95
CA ALA A 96 10.37 29.36 4.88
C ALA A 96 10.47 28.65 3.51
N ASP A 97 9.40 28.68 2.71
CA ASP A 97 9.32 28.04 1.39
C ASP A 97 9.57 29.02 0.22
N GLY A 98 10.03 30.24 0.51
CA GLY A 98 10.33 31.24 -0.52
C GLY A 98 9.10 31.95 -1.10
N THR A 99 7.96 31.88 -0.43
CA THR A 99 6.78 32.70 -0.73
C THR A 99 6.94 34.11 -0.15
N MET A 100 6.63 35.14 -0.94
CA MET A 100 6.57 36.53 -0.50
C MET A 100 5.15 37.09 -0.63
N LEU A 101 4.57 37.54 0.48
CA LEU A 101 3.23 38.13 0.50
C LEU A 101 3.32 39.63 0.84
N SER A 102 2.80 40.47 -0.05
CA SER A 102 2.80 41.93 0.11
C SER A 102 1.45 42.44 0.60
N TYR A 103 1.48 43.24 1.67
CA TYR A 103 0.33 43.78 2.37
C TYR A 103 0.38 45.32 2.42
N PRO A 104 -0.78 46.00 2.40
CA PRO A 104 -0.86 47.38 2.90
C PRO A 104 -0.57 47.40 4.42
N HIS A 105 -0.33 48.57 5.01
CA HIS A 105 -0.21 48.67 6.46
C HIS A 105 -1.54 48.31 7.15
N PRO A 106 -1.56 47.35 8.08
CA PRO A 106 -2.71 47.12 8.95
C PRO A 106 -2.87 48.29 9.94
N VAL A 107 -4.08 48.43 10.49
CA VAL A 107 -4.35 49.25 11.67
C VAL A 107 -4.92 48.37 12.78
N PRO A 108 -4.70 48.69 14.06
CA PRO A 108 -5.16 47.84 15.15
C PRO A 108 -6.66 47.52 15.08
N GLY A 109 -7.00 46.22 15.14
CA GLY A 109 -8.37 45.71 15.06
C GLY A 109 -8.97 45.62 13.65
N LEU A 110 -8.20 45.92 12.59
CA LEU A 110 -8.65 45.77 11.20
C LEU A 110 -7.61 44.99 10.38
N PRO A 111 -7.79 43.66 10.19
CA PRO A 111 -6.84 42.86 9.44
C PRO A 111 -6.86 43.22 7.95
N VAL A 112 -5.71 43.07 7.30
CA VAL A 112 -5.53 43.30 5.86
C VAL A 112 -5.12 42.00 5.16
N LEU A 113 -5.42 41.90 3.86
CA LEU A 113 -5.09 40.72 3.05
C LEU A 113 -4.00 41.06 2.03
N PRO A 114 -3.24 40.06 1.55
CA PRO A 114 -2.19 40.34 0.59
C PRO A 114 -2.75 40.64 -0.79
N ALA A 115 -1.92 41.32 -1.60
CA ALA A 115 -2.25 41.69 -2.96
C ALA A 115 -2.43 40.48 -3.89
N GLU A 116 -1.52 39.49 -3.78
CA GLU A 116 -1.50 38.22 -4.51
C GLU A 116 -1.14 37.07 -3.55
N GLY A 117 -1.36 35.83 -3.98
CA GLY A 117 -1.07 34.62 -3.19
C GLY A 117 -2.14 34.24 -2.17
N PRO A 118 -1.81 33.35 -1.21
CA PRO A 118 -2.69 32.87 -0.15
C PRO A 118 -3.28 34.01 0.68
N ARG A 119 -4.57 33.91 1.02
CA ARG A 119 -5.31 34.99 1.66
C ARG A 119 -5.20 34.96 3.19
N HIS A 120 -3.96 35.00 3.69
CA HIS A 120 -3.65 35.01 5.12
C HIS A 120 -3.84 36.43 5.69
N PRO A 121 -4.76 36.69 6.64
CA PRO A 121 -4.92 38.01 7.22
C PRO A 121 -3.72 38.41 8.09
N LEU A 122 -3.24 39.64 7.89
CA LEU A 122 -2.21 40.29 8.70
C LEU A 122 -2.86 41.36 9.60
N GLU A 123 -2.54 41.32 10.89
CA GLU A 123 -2.99 42.29 11.89
C GLU A 123 -1.80 42.86 12.68
N ILE A 124 -1.95 44.08 13.20
CA ILE A 124 -1.02 44.73 14.14
C ILE A 124 -1.75 45.05 15.43
N ASP A 125 -1.09 44.90 16.58
CA ASP A 125 -1.67 45.25 17.87
C ASP A 125 -1.31 46.68 18.33
N LEU A 126 -1.70 47.06 19.55
CA LEU A 126 -1.39 48.39 20.12
C LEU A 126 0.07 48.55 20.56
N HIS A 127 0.82 47.45 20.65
CA HIS A 127 2.23 47.40 21.02
C HIS A 127 3.16 47.36 19.79
N GLY A 128 2.60 47.23 18.59
CA GLY A 128 3.33 47.18 17.33
C GLY A 128 3.75 45.77 16.92
N GLU A 129 3.24 44.74 17.61
CA GLU A 129 3.44 43.33 17.27
C GLU A 129 2.47 42.92 16.16
N TYR A 130 2.91 42.00 15.30
CA TYR A 130 2.12 41.55 14.15
C TYR A 130 1.67 40.10 14.32
N THR A 131 0.48 39.80 13.81
CA THR A 131 0.01 38.42 13.66
C THR A 131 -0.38 38.13 12.22
N LEU A 132 0.06 36.98 11.70
CA LEU A 132 -0.35 36.45 10.40
C LEU A 132 -1.09 35.13 10.63
N THR A 133 -2.38 35.11 10.26
CA THR A 133 -3.25 33.95 10.47
C THR A 133 -3.42 33.17 9.18
N ASP A 134 -3.22 31.86 9.23
CA ASP A 134 -3.67 30.93 8.21
C ASP A 134 -5.07 30.43 8.60
N PRO A 135 -6.14 30.86 7.89
CA PRO A 135 -7.51 30.50 8.25
C PRO A 135 -7.83 29.02 8.03
N GLU A 136 -7.09 28.31 7.18
CA GLU A 136 -7.36 26.93 6.81
C GLU A 136 -6.79 25.99 7.88
N SER A 137 -5.49 26.11 8.15
CA SER A 137 -4.84 25.32 9.21
C SER A 137 -5.12 25.82 10.63
N GLY A 138 -5.53 27.08 10.78
CA GLY A 138 -5.68 27.73 12.08
C GLY A 138 -4.37 28.09 12.76
N ARG A 139 -3.26 28.08 12.03
CA ARG A 139 -1.95 28.48 12.54
C ARG A 139 -1.82 30.00 12.56
N VAL A 140 -1.22 30.52 13.61
CA VAL A 140 -0.93 31.94 13.79
C VAL A 140 0.57 32.11 13.96
N ARG A 141 1.15 32.98 13.15
CA ARG A 141 2.54 33.43 13.30
C ARG A 141 2.54 34.78 14.00
N HIS A 142 3.31 34.90 15.06
CA HIS A 142 3.47 36.11 15.88
C HIS A 142 4.86 36.68 15.61
N PHE A 143 4.93 37.98 15.35
CA PHE A 143 6.17 38.69 15.07
C PHE A 143 6.33 39.86 16.04
N ASP A 144 7.54 40.02 16.56
CA ASP A 144 7.88 41.16 17.42
C ASP A 144 7.83 42.48 16.64
N ALA A 145 7.68 43.60 17.34
CA ALA A 145 7.77 44.92 16.74
C ALA A 145 9.16 45.17 16.11
N PRO A 146 9.28 45.96 15.03
CA PRO A 146 10.57 46.28 14.43
C PRO A 146 11.50 46.99 15.44
N THR A 147 12.78 46.61 15.45
CA THR A 147 13.76 47.03 16.46
C THR A 147 14.21 48.50 16.37
N ASP A 148 14.06 49.16 15.21
CA ASP A 148 14.59 50.51 14.93
C ASP A 148 13.51 51.57 14.62
N GLY A 149 12.26 51.34 15.03
CA GLY A 149 11.13 52.26 14.80
C GLY A 149 9.90 51.58 14.18
N PRO A 150 8.99 52.33 13.54
CA PRO A 150 7.81 51.74 12.88
C PRO A 150 8.15 50.97 11.59
N ASP A 151 9.33 51.23 11.01
CA ASP A 151 9.87 50.58 9.82
C ASP A 151 11.01 49.63 10.24
N GLY A 152 11.25 48.56 9.49
CA GLY A 152 12.34 47.63 9.71
C GLY A 152 11.92 46.16 9.67
N ILE A 153 12.72 45.31 10.31
CA ILE A 153 12.51 43.86 10.33
C ILE A 153 11.77 43.49 11.61
N ALA A 154 10.63 42.83 11.47
CA ALA A 154 9.89 42.19 12.56
C ALA A 154 10.18 40.67 12.53
N PRO A 155 10.99 40.14 13.46
CA PRO A 155 11.37 38.73 13.48
C PRO A 155 10.21 37.84 13.94
N LEU A 156 10.19 36.59 13.47
CA LEU A 156 9.21 35.60 13.93
C LEU A 156 9.50 35.24 15.39
N ALA A 157 8.57 35.52 16.29
CA ALA A 157 8.69 35.19 17.70
C ALA A 157 8.09 33.82 18.03
N GLN A 158 6.91 33.53 17.46
CA GLN A 158 6.16 32.31 17.78
C GLN A 158 5.29 31.83 16.62
N ILE A 159 5.11 30.52 16.50
CA ILE A 159 4.02 29.89 15.73
C ILE A 159 3.13 29.17 16.73
N SER A 160 1.82 29.39 16.67
CA SER A 160 0.83 28.69 17.50
C SER A 160 -0.33 28.14 16.69
N ASP A 161 -1.09 27.19 17.26
CA ASP A 161 -2.31 26.66 16.66
C ASP A 161 -3.56 26.88 17.55
N ARG A 162 -4.73 26.47 17.04
CA ARG A 162 -6.03 26.57 17.75
C ARG A 162 -6.09 25.75 19.05
N THR A 163 -5.20 24.77 19.22
CA THR A 163 -5.15 23.91 20.39
C THR A 163 -4.27 24.48 21.51
N GLY A 164 -3.57 25.58 21.24
CA GLY A 164 -2.68 26.26 22.18
C GLY A 164 -1.26 25.70 22.19
N GLN A 165 -0.91 24.84 21.22
CA GLN A 165 0.47 24.41 21.01
C GLN A 165 1.27 25.53 20.39
N TRP A 166 2.58 25.56 20.67
CA TRP A 166 3.44 26.64 20.20
C TRP A 166 4.87 26.19 19.92
N ILE A 167 5.51 26.94 19.02
CA ILE A 167 6.93 26.92 18.68
C ILE A 167 7.45 28.34 18.84
N THR A 168 8.44 28.56 19.71
CA THR A 168 9.05 29.89 19.93
C THR A 168 10.47 29.93 19.42
N PHE A 169 10.88 31.09 18.93
CA PHE A 169 12.20 31.34 18.35
C PHE A 169 12.99 32.29 19.25
N ALA A 170 14.25 31.94 19.52
CA ALA A 170 15.15 32.76 20.33
C ALA A 170 16.31 33.29 19.49
N TYR A 171 16.65 34.55 19.71
CA TYR A 171 17.72 35.27 19.02
C TYR A 171 18.71 35.86 20.03
N ASP A 172 19.98 36.03 19.64
CA ASP A 172 20.96 36.79 20.42
C ASP A 172 20.79 38.31 20.26
N ALA A 173 21.66 39.10 20.91
CA ALA A 173 21.57 40.56 20.88
C ALA A 173 21.83 41.17 19.48
N GLU A 174 22.50 40.42 18.62
CA GLU A 174 22.80 40.77 17.23
C GLU A 174 21.72 40.26 16.26
N GLY A 175 20.70 39.54 16.76
CA GLY A 175 19.58 39.01 16.00
C GLY A 175 19.83 37.62 15.36
N ALA A 176 20.90 36.92 15.74
CA ALA A 176 21.18 35.58 15.24
C ALA A 176 20.37 34.50 15.98
N PRO A 177 19.79 33.52 15.26
CA PRO A 177 18.97 32.47 15.87
C PRO A 177 19.83 31.55 16.73
N THR A 178 19.40 31.31 17.98
CA THR A 178 20.14 30.50 18.95
C THR A 178 19.41 29.20 19.30
N SER A 179 18.07 29.22 19.36
CA SER A 179 17.28 28.00 19.58
C SER A 179 15.82 28.16 19.17
N ILE A 180 15.17 27.03 18.92
CA ILE A 180 13.73 26.90 18.67
C ILE A 180 13.18 25.95 19.72
N ALA A 181 12.25 26.42 20.54
CA ALA A 181 11.62 25.64 21.60
C ALA A 181 10.16 25.30 21.25
N HIS A 182 9.71 24.13 21.69
CA HIS A 182 8.37 23.63 21.43
C HIS A 182 7.61 23.38 22.74
N SER A 183 6.30 23.63 22.79
CA SER A 183 5.42 23.40 23.96
C SER A 183 5.49 21.97 24.53
N ALA A 184 5.76 21.01 23.66
CA ALA A 184 6.00 19.58 23.97
C ALA A 184 7.33 19.27 24.68
N GLY A 185 8.26 20.22 24.77
CA GLY A 185 9.56 20.04 25.42
C GLY A 185 10.75 19.82 24.47
N TYR A 186 10.54 19.83 23.15
CA TYR A 186 11.66 19.83 22.20
C TYR A 186 12.40 21.17 22.25
N GLN A 187 13.74 21.09 22.14
CA GLN A 187 14.59 22.26 21.92
C GLN A 187 15.59 21.93 20.82
N LEU A 188 15.44 22.59 19.67
CA LEU A 188 16.39 22.57 18.57
C LEU A 188 17.37 23.73 18.77
N LYS A 189 18.62 23.42 19.10
CA LYS A 189 19.69 24.41 19.23
C LYS A 189 20.28 24.71 17.87
N VAL A 190 20.57 25.98 17.63
CA VAL A 190 21.10 26.48 16.36
C VAL A 190 22.48 27.06 16.64
N THR A 191 23.49 26.53 15.96
CA THR A 191 24.85 27.09 16.04
C THR A 191 25.03 28.09 14.92
N THR A 192 25.44 29.31 15.26
CA THR A 192 25.72 30.37 14.28
C THR A 192 27.15 30.88 14.38
N GLU A 193 27.81 31.06 13.24
CA GLU A 193 29.15 31.63 13.13
C GLU A 193 29.23 32.58 11.94
N ALA A 194 29.87 33.74 12.10
CA ALA A 194 30.05 34.75 11.04
C ALA A 194 28.76 35.13 10.27
N GLY A 195 27.61 35.14 10.95
CA GLY A 195 26.31 35.45 10.34
C GLY A 195 25.74 34.31 9.48
N ARG A 196 26.09 33.06 9.77
CA ARG A 196 25.57 31.85 9.12
C ARG A 196 25.20 30.78 10.13
N ILE A 197 24.20 29.95 9.83
CA ILE A 197 23.92 28.73 10.60
C ILE A 197 24.91 27.65 10.17
N THR A 198 25.66 27.09 11.10
CA THR A 198 26.70 26.07 10.82
C THR A 198 26.33 24.68 11.32
N ALA A 199 25.38 24.55 12.26
CA ALA A 199 24.87 23.25 12.71
C ALA A 199 23.52 23.35 13.41
N LEU A 200 22.79 22.24 13.41
CA LEU A 200 21.59 22.03 14.22
C LEU A 200 21.82 20.89 15.22
N HIS A 201 21.39 21.08 16.47
CA HIS A 201 21.49 20.07 17.51
C HIS A 201 20.16 19.85 18.22
N LEU A 202 19.77 18.60 18.44
CA LEU A 202 18.64 18.28 19.30
C LEU A 202 19.10 18.19 20.75
N ALA A 203 18.53 19.02 21.62
CA ALA A 203 18.95 19.06 23.01
C ALA A 203 18.59 17.78 23.78
N GLY A 204 19.53 17.25 24.56
CA GLY A 204 19.31 16.08 25.42
C GLY A 204 19.07 14.76 24.70
N ALA A 205 19.41 14.67 23.41
CA ALA A 205 19.13 13.49 22.57
C ALA A 205 20.26 12.44 22.54
N ALA A 206 21.44 12.75 23.07
CA ALA A 206 22.55 11.80 23.15
C ALA A 206 22.33 10.79 24.28
N GLU A 207 22.99 9.62 24.20
CA GLU A 207 22.86 8.56 25.22
C GLU A 207 23.28 9.00 26.63
N ASP A 208 24.21 9.95 26.73
CA ASP A 208 24.67 10.53 28.00
C ASP A 208 23.80 11.71 28.48
N GLY A 209 22.72 12.03 27.76
CA GLY A 209 21.85 13.17 28.02
C GLY A 209 22.37 14.50 27.48
N GLY A 210 23.46 14.49 26.69
CA GLY A 210 23.96 15.64 25.95
C GLY A 210 23.15 15.95 24.68
N ASP A 211 23.60 16.94 23.90
CA ASP A 211 22.97 17.32 22.64
C ASP A 211 23.44 16.39 21.49
N THR A 212 22.54 16.03 20.57
CA THR A 212 22.91 15.29 19.34
C THR A 212 22.99 16.25 18.16
N GLU A 213 24.13 16.27 17.46
CA GLU A 213 24.25 16.96 16.17
C GLU A 213 23.42 16.24 15.12
N ILE A 214 22.49 16.97 14.50
CA ILE A 214 21.61 16.43 13.46
C ILE A 214 22.28 16.57 12.09
N VAL A 215 22.80 17.77 11.83
CA VAL A 215 23.36 18.17 10.54
C VAL A 215 24.31 19.35 10.74
N ARG A 216 25.33 19.41 9.88
CA ARG A 216 26.32 20.48 9.82
C ARG A 216 26.36 21.08 8.42
N PHE A 217 26.63 22.38 8.35
CA PHE A 217 26.64 23.16 7.11
C PHE A 217 28.00 23.85 6.90
N GLY A 218 28.54 23.73 5.69
CA GLY A 218 29.77 24.38 5.25
C GLY A 218 29.50 25.38 4.11
N TYR A 219 30.33 26.42 4.02
CA TYR A 219 30.15 27.53 3.08
C TYR A 219 31.42 27.76 2.26
N ASP A 220 31.25 28.25 1.02
CA ASP A 220 32.36 28.69 0.19
C ASP A 220 32.94 30.05 0.66
N GLU A 221 34.05 30.50 0.04
CA GLU A 221 34.70 31.78 0.38
C GLU A 221 33.80 33.01 0.16
N ALA A 222 32.76 32.89 -0.68
CA ALA A 222 31.77 33.93 -0.94
C ALA A 222 30.55 33.84 0.01
N GLY A 223 30.49 32.83 0.87
CA GLY A 223 29.46 32.63 1.88
C GLY A 223 28.18 31.98 1.37
N HIS A 224 28.23 31.24 0.25
CA HIS A 224 27.14 30.38 -0.24
C HIS A 224 27.26 28.98 0.38
N LEU A 225 26.12 28.33 0.65
CA LEU A 225 26.11 26.97 1.17
C LEU A 225 26.76 26.01 0.16
N ALA A 226 27.80 25.30 0.61
CA ALA A 226 28.64 24.44 -0.22
C ALA A 226 28.69 22.99 0.28
N GLU A 227 28.42 22.74 1.56
CA GLU A 227 28.45 21.39 2.14
C GLU A 227 27.31 21.19 3.14
N VAL A 228 26.70 20.01 3.12
CA VAL A 228 25.73 19.54 4.12
C VAL A 228 26.17 18.16 4.59
N THR A 229 26.53 18.03 5.86
CA THR A 229 27.03 16.79 6.45
C THR A 229 26.02 16.25 7.47
N ASN A 230 25.49 15.06 7.21
CA ASN A 230 24.62 14.33 8.12
C ASN A 230 25.44 13.42 9.06
N SER A 231 24.79 12.48 9.77
CA SER A 231 25.48 11.61 10.72
C SER A 231 26.47 10.61 10.10
N SER A 232 26.48 10.45 8.77
CA SER A 232 27.50 9.66 8.06
C SER A 232 28.89 10.29 8.11
N GLY A 233 28.99 11.60 8.36
CA GLY A 233 30.24 12.36 8.32
C GLY A 233 30.75 12.67 6.91
N ILE A 234 30.04 12.24 5.86
CA ILE A 234 30.34 12.55 4.46
C ILE A 234 29.37 13.65 4.00
N PRO A 235 29.86 14.75 3.39
CA PRO A 235 28.98 15.83 2.95
C PRO A 235 28.39 15.58 1.57
N THR A 236 27.11 15.95 1.39
CA THR A 236 26.60 16.40 0.09
C THR A 236 27.24 17.74 -0.23
N ARG A 237 27.75 17.92 -1.45
CA ARG A 237 28.51 19.09 -1.88
C ARG A 237 27.77 19.87 -2.95
N PHE A 238 27.71 21.19 -2.84
CA PHE A 238 27.15 22.09 -3.83
C PHE A 238 28.25 22.91 -4.51
N GLY A 239 28.23 22.92 -5.84
CA GLY A 239 28.96 23.91 -6.64
C GLY A 239 28.08 25.14 -6.84
N ASN A 240 28.63 26.33 -6.56
CA ASN A 240 27.92 27.59 -6.72
C ASN A 240 28.65 28.51 -7.71
N ASP A 241 27.89 29.27 -8.50
CA ASP A 241 28.45 30.37 -9.27
C ASP A 241 28.59 31.67 -8.44
N ALA A 242 29.14 32.73 -9.06
CA ALA A 242 29.36 34.01 -8.39
C ALA A 242 28.07 34.73 -7.93
N LEU A 243 26.89 34.29 -8.40
CA LEU A 243 25.58 34.79 -7.96
C LEU A 243 24.96 33.91 -6.87
N GLY A 244 25.62 32.83 -6.47
CA GLY A 244 25.15 31.87 -5.49
C GLY A 244 24.15 30.85 -6.04
N ARG A 245 24.05 30.69 -7.36
CA ARG A 245 23.20 29.66 -7.99
C ARG A 245 23.91 28.32 -7.93
N ILE A 246 23.19 27.28 -7.53
CA ILE A 246 23.70 25.91 -7.54
C ILE A 246 23.93 25.48 -9.00
N THR A 247 25.19 25.30 -9.38
CA THR A 247 25.59 24.77 -10.69
C THR A 247 25.78 23.26 -10.68
N SER A 248 25.95 22.67 -9.50
CA SER A 248 26.02 21.22 -9.34
C SER A 248 25.76 20.79 -7.91
N TRP A 249 25.33 19.54 -7.74
CA TRP A 249 25.45 18.85 -6.46
C TRP A 249 26.18 17.52 -6.65
N THR A 250 26.88 17.08 -5.60
CA THR A 250 27.48 15.75 -5.49
C THR A 250 27.00 15.13 -4.18
N ASP A 251 26.33 13.98 -4.27
CA ASP A 251 25.80 13.26 -3.11
C ASP A 251 26.93 12.59 -2.29
N THR A 252 26.58 11.98 -1.16
CA THR A 252 27.54 11.29 -0.28
C THR A 252 28.10 9.99 -0.86
N ASN A 253 27.48 9.47 -1.93
CA ASN A 253 27.93 8.31 -2.70
C ASN A 253 28.80 8.70 -3.91
N GLY A 254 28.96 10.00 -4.19
CA GLY A 254 29.76 10.54 -5.28
C GLY A 254 29.01 10.72 -6.62
N SER A 255 27.70 10.47 -6.68
CA SER A 255 26.92 10.80 -7.89
C SER A 255 26.72 12.30 -7.97
N SER A 256 26.76 12.84 -9.18
CA SER A 256 26.68 14.28 -9.38
C SER A 256 25.61 14.67 -10.39
N PHE A 257 25.07 15.87 -10.20
CA PHE A 257 24.12 16.52 -11.09
C PHE A 257 24.59 17.94 -11.39
N HIS A 258 24.33 18.45 -12.59
CA HIS A 258 24.75 19.78 -13.02
C HIS A 258 23.60 20.58 -13.61
N TYR A 259 23.70 21.91 -13.52
CA TYR A 259 22.74 22.88 -14.06
C TYR A 259 23.45 23.97 -14.86
N VAL A 260 22.79 24.42 -15.91
CA VAL A 260 23.21 25.53 -16.76
C VAL A 260 22.12 26.58 -16.77
N TYR A 261 22.49 27.83 -16.52
CA TYR A 261 21.55 28.94 -16.44
C TYR A 261 21.78 29.96 -17.56
N ASP A 262 20.70 30.64 -17.96
CA ASP A 262 20.79 31.86 -18.75
C ASP A 262 21.03 33.12 -17.88
N ASP A 263 21.05 34.28 -18.54
CA ASP A 263 21.25 35.60 -17.93
C ASP A 263 20.05 36.09 -17.12
N ARG A 264 18.92 35.37 -17.15
CA ARG A 264 17.70 35.67 -16.39
C ARG A 264 17.53 34.75 -15.20
N ASP A 265 18.53 33.96 -14.82
CA ASP A 265 18.51 32.94 -13.75
C ASP A 265 17.60 31.74 -14.03
N ARG A 266 17.30 31.45 -15.30
CA ARG A 266 16.51 30.28 -15.71
C ARG A 266 17.41 29.11 -16.05
N CYS A 267 17.11 27.92 -15.54
CA CYS A 267 17.77 26.68 -15.90
C CYS A 267 17.43 26.34 -17.36
N VAL A 268 18.41 26.30 -18.24
CA VAL A 268 18.26 25.95 -19.66
C VAL A 268 18.73 24.54 -19.98
N GLY A 269 19.50 23.93 -19.07
CA GLY A 269 19.96 22.56 -19.20
C GLY A 269 20.38 22.00 -17.86
N GLN A 270 20.16 20.69 -17.69
CA GLN A 270 20.61 19.97 -16.51
C GLN A 270 20.88 18.50 -16.83
N GLY A 271 21.58 17.81 -15.93
CA GLY A 271 21.78 16.37 -16.09
C GLY A 271 22.65 15.75 -15.01
N GLY A 272 22.47 14.44 -14.86
CA GLY A 272 23.27 13.57 -14.02
C GLY A 272 24.52 13.04 -14.72
N VAL A 273 25.39 12.47 -13.92
CA VAL A 273 26.46 11.57 -14.37
C VAL A 273 25.90 10.44 -15.24
N GLU A 274 26.72 9.92 -16.16
CA GLU A 274 26.36 8.86 -17.12
C GLU A 274 25.16 9.16 -18.04
N GLY A 275 24.72 10.43 -18.14
CA GLY A 275 23.64 10.84 -19.02
C GLY A 275 22.24 10.67 -18.41
N HIS A 276 22.15 10.28 -17.13
CA HIS A 276 20.88 10.22 -16.41
C HIS A 276 20.21 11.59 -16.35
N MET A 277 18.91 11.63 -16.59
CA MET A 277 18.06 12.81 -16.46
C MET A 277 18.62 14.07 -17.15
N VAL A 278 19.34 13.90 -18.27
CA VAL A 278 19.76 15.03 -19.10
C VAL A 278 18.51 15.68 -19.68
N ASN A 279 18.29 16.95 -19.34
CA ASN A 279 17.11 17.71 -19.73
C ASN A 279 17.53 19.06 -20.32
N THR A 280 16.85 19.47 -21.39
CA THR A 280 17.02 20.81 -21.98
C THR A 280 15.71 21.57 -21.95
N PHE A 281 15.76 22.83 -21.54
CA PHE A 281 14.59 23.70 -21.41
C PHE A 281 14.68 24.83 -22.43
N ALA A 282 13.64 25.00 -23.22
CA ALA A 282 13.47 26.14 -24.13
C ALA A 282 12.25 26.96 -23.71
N TYR A 283 12.47 28.23 -23.41
CA TYR A 283 11.44 29.17 -22.99
C TYR A 283 11.09 30.11 -24.14
N GLY A 284 9.89 29.98 -24.69
CA GLY A 284 9.37 30.83 -25.76
C GLY A 284 8.95 32.22 -25.29
N ASP A 285 8.93 33.17 -26.22
CA ASP A 285 8.36 34.49 -25.99
C ASP A 285 6.84 34.40 -25.79
N LEU A 286 6.26 35.49 -25.25
CA LEU A 286 4.82 35.63 -25.12
C LEU A 286 4.18 35.68 -26.51
N ASP A 287 3.22 34.80 -26.74
CA ASP A 287 2.36 34.85 -27.92
C ASP A 287 1.48 36.11 -27.83
N PRO A 288 1.56 37.04 -28.79
CA PRO A 288 0.86 38.32 -28.71
C PRO A 288 -0.66 38.20 -28.85
N ASP A 289 -1.18 37.11 -29.41
CA ASP A 289 -2.60 36.90 -29.63
C ASP A 289 -3.26 36.25 -28.41
N THR A 290 -2.58 35.29 -27.79
CA THR A 290 -3.11 34.53 -26.65
C THR A 290 -2.63 35.02 -25.29
N GLY A 291 -1.52 35.75 -25.24
CA GLY A 291 -0.87 36.14 -23.99
C GLY A 291 -0.25 34.97 -23.22
N LEU A 292 0.04 33.85 -23.90
CA LEU A 292 0.66 32.65 -23.32
C LEU A 292 2.10 32.52 -23.79
N SER A 293 2.99 32.05 -22.93
CA SER A 293 4.32 31.58 -23.32
C SER A 293 4.35 30.05 -23.37
N THR A 294 5.31 29.49 -24.13
CA THR A 294 5.51 28.04 -24.23
C THR A 294 6.86 27.64 -23.64
N THR A 295 6.87 26.72 -22.69
CA THR A 295 8.09 26.03 -22.24
C THR A 295 8.15 24.65 -22.87
N SER A 296 9.27 24.31 -23.51
CA SER A 296 9.54 22.97 -24.03
C SER A 296 10.63 22.30 -23.20
N LEU A 297 10.40 21.06 -22.78
CA LEU A 297 11.33 20.22 -22.02
C LEU A 297 11.65 18.99 -22.85
N THR A 298 12.92 18.80 -23.22
CA THR A 298 13.39 17.59 -23.92
C THR A 298 14.28 16.78 -22.98
N ASN A 299 13.91 15.51 -22.76
CA ASN A 299 14.61 14.59 -21.85
C ASN A 299 15.79 13.87 -22.51
N SER A 300 16.43 12.94 -21.80
CA SER A 300 17.67 12.28 -22.23
C SER A 300 17.45 11.32 -23.40
N LEU A 301 16.19 10.90 -23.61
CA LEU A 301 15.76 10.05 -24.72
C LEU A 301 15.30 10.85 -25.95
N GLY A 302 15.38 12.18 -25.89
CA GLY A 302 14.95 13.08 -26.97
C GLY A 302 13.43 13.30 -27.05
N GLN A 303 12.69 12.91 -26.01
CA GLN A 303 11.24 13.08 -25.92
C GLN A 303 10.91 14.47 -25.38
N THR A 304 10.00 15.19 -26.04
CA THR A 304 9.68 16.59 -25.70
C THR A 304 8.28 16.75 -25.13
N SER A 305 8.17 17.28 -23.92
CA SER A 305 6.90 17.79 -23.34
C SER A 305 6.78 19.31 -23.55
N ARG A 306 5.55 19.82 -23.62
CA ARG A 306 5.27 21.26 -23.79
C ARG A 306 4.32 21.77 -22.72
N TYR A 307 4.55 22.99 -22.24
CA TYR A 307 3.76 23.64 -21.21
C TYR A 307 3.34 25.02 -21.69
N LEU A 308 2.05 25.34 -21.62
CA LEU A 308 1.53 26.69 -21.87
C LEU A 308 1.36 27.42 -20.56
N VAL A 309 1.92 28.64 -20.47
CA VAL A 309 2.03 29.41 -19.23
C VAL A 309 1.41 30.80 -19.44
N ASN A 310 0.59 31.25 -18.49
CA ASN A 310 -0.04 32.57 -18.55
C ASN A 310 0.79 33.68 -17.84
N ASP A 311 0.29 34.91 -17.85
CA ASP A 311 0.92 36.10 -17.24
C ASP A 311 1.06 36.07 -15.70
N ARG A 312 0.52 35.03 -15.05
CA ARG A 312 0.60 34.75 -13.61
C ARG A 312 1.48 33.54 -13.30
N CYS A 313 2.24 33.05 -14.28
CA CYS A 313 3.07 31.85 -14.16
C CYS A 313 2.27 30.57 -13.91
N GLN A 314 0.98 30.53 -14.26
CA GLN A 314 0.15 29.32 -14.12
C GLN A 314 0.28 28.47 -15.39
N VAL A 315 0.49 27.16 -15.21
CA VAL A 315 0.55 26.20 -16.33
C VAL A 315 -0.86 25.81 -16.73
N VAL A 316 -1.38 26.43 -17.80
CA VAL A 316 -2.76 26.25 -18.26
C VAL A 316 -2.93 25.06 -19.22
N ALA A 317 -1.83 24.54 -19.78
CA ALA A 317 -1.84 23.27 -20.50
C ALA A 317 -0.50 22.55 -20.39
N GLU A 318 -0.55 21.22 -20.33
CA GLU A 318 0.60 20.31 -20.35
C GLU A 318 0.37 19.28 -21.44
N THR A 319 1.30 19.18 -22.40
CA THR A 319 1.30 18.22 -23.49
C THR A 319 2.49 17.28 -23.31
N ASP A 320 2.23 16.00 -23.15
CA ASP A 320 3.27 14.97 -23.03
C ASP A 320 3.96 14.68 -24.38
N PRO A 321 5.02 13.84 -24.41
CA PRO A 321 5.69 13.51 -25.67
C PRO A 321 4.85 12.68 -26.66
N ALA A 322 3.76 12.06 -26.23
CA ALA A 322 2.81 11.36 -27.09
C ALA A 322 1.75 12.30 -27.70
N GLY A 323 1.69 13.56 -27.25
CA GLY A 323 0.74 14.58 -27.70
C GLY A 323 -0.53 14.68 -26.86
N ALA A 324 -0.65 13.90 -25.79
CA ALA A 324 -1.76 13.97 -24.87
C ALA A 324 -1.72 15.29 -24.09
N THR A 325 -2.81 16.07 -24.15
CA THR A 325 -2.85 17.42 -23.56
C THR A 325 -3.86 17.53 -22.43
N THR A 326 -3.37 17.79 -21.22
CA THR A 326 -4.22 18.17 -20.07
C THR A 326 -4.30 19.69 -19.99
N ARG A 327 -5.50 20.23 -19.72
CA ARG A 327 -5.75 21.68 -19.58
C ARG A 327 -6.27 22.01 -18.20
N THR A 328 -5.73 23.06 -17.60
CA THR A 328 -6.15 23.52 -16.28
C THR A 328 -6.54 24.99 -16.32
N ALA A 329 -7.74 25.30 -15.83
CA ALA A 329 -8.18 26.67 -15.62
C ALA A 329 -7.97 27.04 -14.15
N TYR A 330 -7.43 28.23 -13.90
CA TYR A 330 -7.19 28.76 -12.56
C TYR A 330 -7.93 30.09 -12.39
N ASP A 331 -8.19 30.47 -11.15
CA ASP A 331 -8.46 31.87 -10.83
C ASP A 331 -7.17 32.66 -10.53
N ARG A 332 -7.33 33.94 -10.17
CA ARG A 332 -6.20 34.84 -9.91
C ARG A 332 -5.40 34.50 -8.64
N PHE A 333 -5.85 33.57 -7.81
CA PHE A 333 -5.21 33.15 -6.56
C PHE A 333 -4.75 31.69 -6.63
N ASP A 334 -4.45 31.21 -7.82
CA ASP A 334 -3.95 29.85 -8.10
C ASP A 334 -4.91 28.71 -7.74
N LYS A 335 -6.20 29.02 -7.49
CA LYS A 335 -7.22 27.98 -7.26
C LYS A 335 -7.68 27.39 -8.58
N VAL A 336 -7.60 26.07 -8.69
CA VAL A 336 -8.03 25.31 -9.87
C VAL A 336 -9.54 25.40 -10.02
N ARG A 337 -10.05 25.84 -11.17
CA ARG A 337 -11.48 25.91 -11.50
C ARG A 337 -11.96 24.72 -12.31
N SER A 338 -11.11 24.21 -13.18
CA SER A 338 -11.39 22.99 -13.93
C SER A 338 -10.12 22.33 -14.43
N ILE A 339 -10.13 21.00 -14.51
CA ILE A 339 -9.11 20.19 -15.18
C ILE A 339 -9.82 19.44 -16.30
N THR A 340 -9.32 19.55 -17.52
CA THR A 340 -9.77 18.78 -18.68
C THR A 340 -8.65 17.87 -19.13
N ASP A 341 -8.91 16.58 -19.15
CA ASP A 341 -7.93 15.58 -19.52
C ASP A 341 -7.75 15.49 -21.06
N PRO A 342 -6.80 14.66 -21.54
CA PRO A 342 -6.54 14.49 -22.97
C PRO A 342 -7.70 13.93 -23.79
N LEU A 343 -8.68 13.28 -23.15
CA LEU A 343 -9.90 12.76 -23.80
C LEU A 343 -11.04 13.78 -23.82
N GLY A 344 -10.84 14.98 -23.25
CA GLY A 344 -11.83 16.05 -23.18
C GLY A 344 -12.80 15.91 -22.00
N ARG A 345 -12.51 15.05 -21.02
CA ARG A 345 -13.29 14.83 -19.81
C ARG A 345 -12.94 15.92 -18.80
N THR A 346 -13.93 16.62 -18.26
CA THR A 346 -13.71 17.82 -17.43
C THR A 346 -14.22 17.65 -16.00
N THR A 347 -13.34 17.83 -15.02
CA THR A 347 -13.69 17.98 -13.60
C THR A 347 -13.69 19.47 -13.24
N GLN A 348 -14.72 19.94 -12.52
CA GLN A 348 -14.86 21.34 -12.12
C GLN A 348 -14.84 21.49 -10.59
N PHE A 349 -14.30 22.61 -10.11
CA PHE A 349 -14.14 22.91 -8.69
C PHE A 349 -14.80 24.26 -8.37
N VAL A 350 -15.70 24.26 -7.38
CA VAL A 350 -16.41 25.46 -6.92
C VAL A 350 -16.01 25.78 -5.51
N TYR A 351 -15.62 27.04 -5.28
CA TYR A 351 -15.21 27.55 -3.98
C TYR A 351 -16.27 28.48 -3.41
N ASP A 352 -16.42 28.49 -2.08
CA ASP A 352 -17.26 29.45 -1.37
C ASP A 352 -16.65 30.86 -1.32
N GLU A 353 -17.34 31.83 -0.71
CA GLU A 353 -16.86 33.22 -0.58
C GLU A 353 -15.56 33.35 0.23
N ALA A 354 -15.29 32.42 1.14
CA ALA A 354 -14.03 32.35 1.89
C ALA A 354 -12.93 31.62 1.09
N GLY A 355 -13.26 31.11 -0.10
CA GLY A 355 -12.34 30.41 -0.98
C GLY A 355 -12.14 28.94 -0.62
N ARG A 356 -12.98 28.32 0.21
CA ARG A 356 -12.88 26.89 0.55
C ARG A 356 -13.61 26.05 -0.50
N LEU A 357 -13.10 24.86 -0.79
CA LEU A 357 -13.71 23.97 -1.79
C LEU A 357 -15.08 23.48 -1.30
N SER A 358 -16.13 23.82 -2.04
CA SER A 358 -17.54 23.55 -1.68
C SER A 358 -18.19 22.48 -2.57
N LEU A 359 -17.73 22.35 -3.82
CA LEU A 359 -18.27 21.42 -4.81
C LEU A 359 -17.16 20.91 -5.72
N VAL A 360 -17.17 19.62 -6.02
CA VAL A 360 -16.39 18.99 -7.10
C VAL A 360 -17.36 18.32 -8.05
N ILE A 361 -17.42 18.78 -9.29
CA ILE A 361 -18.29 18.24 -10.34
C ILE A 361 -17.43 17.34 -11.23
N ARG A 362 -17.81 16.07 -11.33
CA ARG A 362 -17.13 15.05 -12.13
C ARG A 362 -17.46 15.19 -13.63
N PRO A 363 -16.71 14.51 -14.52
CA PRO A 363 -16.99 14.51 -15.96
C PRO A 363 -18.39 14.01 -16.37
N ASP A 364 -19.04 13.19 -15.54
CA ASP A 364 -20.41 12.70 -15.75
C ASP A 364 -21.50 13.69 -15.28
N GLY A 365 -21.12 14.83 -14.69
CA GLY A 365 -22.01 15.87 -14.18
C GLY A 365 -22.50 15.66 -12.75
N HIS A 366 -22.21 14.51 -12.13
CA HIS A 366 -22.47 14.28 -10.71
C HIS A 366 -21.41 14.96 -9.84
N TYR A 367 -21.67 15.14 -8.55
CA TYR A 367 -20.81 15.97 -7.71
C TYR A 367 -20.67 15.50 -6.27
N THR A 368 -19.54 15.86 -5.67
CA THR A 368 -19.29 15.82 -4.23
C THR A 368 -19.42 17.23 -3.66
N SER A 369 -20.06 17.39 -2.50
CA SER A 369 -20.21 18.70 -1.85
C SER A 369 -19.78 18.68 -0.38
N ALA A 370 -19.32 19.84 0.12
CA ALA A 370 -18.91 20.02 1.51
C ALA A 370 -19.47 21.31 2.12
N ALA A 371 -20.05 21.21 3.31
CA ALA A 371 -20.42 22.34 4.15
C ALA A 371 -19.40 22.52 5.27
N HIS A 372 -19.09 23.77 5.62
CA HIS A 372 -18.06 24.11 6.60
C HIS A 372 -18.64 24.91 7.77
N ASN A 373 -18.04 24.79 8.96
CA ASN A 373 -18.36 25.63 10.11
C ASN A 373 -17.61 26.98 10.05
N HIS A 374 -17.76 27.79 11.10
CA HIS A 374 -17.11 29.11 11.21
C HIS A 374 -15.57 29.04 11.30
N LEU A 375 -14.99 27.89 11.68
CA LEU A 375 -13.54 27.63 11.68
C LEU A 375 -13.03 27.14 10.32
N GLY A 376 -13.91 27.02 9.31
CA GLY A 376 -13.57 26.48 8.00
C GLY A 376 -13.44 24.95 7.97
N LEU A 377 -13.89 24.24 9.00
CA LEU A 377 -13.81 22.78 9.09
C LEU A 377 -15.08 22.11 8.51
N PRO A 378 -14.96 20.99 7.77
CA PRO A 378 -16.08 20.36 7.09
C PRO A 378 -17.04 19.64 8.07
N THR A 379 -18.30 20.07 8.12
CA THR A 379 -19.34 19.51 9.00
C THR A 379 -20.25 18.51 8.30
N THR A 380 -20.41 18.63 6.98
CA THR A 380 -21.22 17.73 6.16
C THR A 380 -20.51 17.51 4.84
N MET A 381 -20.39 16.25 4.42
CA MET A 381 -19.86 15.87 3.11
C MET A 381 -20.87 14.96 2.44
N ALA A 382 -21.31 15.31 1.24
CA ALA A 382 -22.24 14.49 0.44
C ALA A 382 -21.54 13.97 -0.80
N SER A 383 -21.60 12.65 -1.02
CA SER A 383 -21.03 11.96 -2.17
C SER A 383 -21.95 12.02 -3.40
N PRO A 384 -21.44 11.68 -4.60
CA PRO A 384 -22.22 11.68 -5.84
C PRO A 384 -23.46 10.79 -5.85
N ASP A 385 -23.48 9.73 -5.03
CA ASP A 385 -24.61 8.82 -4.85
C ASP A 385 -25.66 9.30 -3.83
N GLY A 386 -25.45 10.48 -3.24
CA GLY A 386 -26.35 11.10 -2.27
C GLY A 386 -26.12 10.64 -0.82
N THR A 387 -25.13 9.77 -0.56
CA THR A 387 -24.74 9.40 0.80
C THR A 387 -24.07 10.58 1.51
N VAL A 388 -24.27 10.68 2.82
CA VAL A 388 -23.84 11.85 3.60
C VAL A 388 -23.08 11.43 4.86
N ARG A 389 -21.95 12.08 5.12
CA ARG A 389 -21.20 11.98 6.37
C ARG A 389 -21.27 13.29 7.14
N HIS A 390 -21.44 13.19 8.46
CA HIS A 390 -21.47 14.35 9.35
C HIS A 390 -20.30 14.35 10.33
N ARG A 391 -19.86 15.57 10.71
CA ARG A 391 -18.87 15.79 11.76
C ARG A 391 -19.24 16.95 12.65
N THR A 392 -18.88 16.82 13.93
CA THR A 392 -18.90 17.91 14.89
C THR A 392 -17.51 18.14 15.46
N TYR A 393 -17.28 19.36 15.95
CA TYR A 393 -15.99 19.82 16.44
C TYR A 393 -16.18 20.56 17.76
N ASP A 394 -15.15 20.55 18.62
CA ASP A 394 -15.06 21.45 19.76
C ASP A 394 -14.65 22.88 19.31
N GLU A 395 -14.58 23.82 20.26
CA GLU A 395 -14.18 25.22 20.00
C GLU A 395 -12.73 25.36 19.51
N ARG A 396 -11.89 24.36 19.72
CA ARG A 396 -10.49 24.32 19.26
C ARG A 396 -10.35 23.67 17.88
N GLY A 397 -11.44 23.15 17.32
CA GLY A 397 -11.45 22.47 16.03
C GLY A 397 -11.10 20.99 16.08
N ASN A 398 -11.07 20.38 17.28
CA ASN A 398 -10.87 18.93 17.41
C ASN A 398 -12.18 18.20 17.06
N PRO A 399 -12.17 17.14 16.23
CA PRO A 399 -13.38 16.38 15.91
C PRO A 399 -13.97 15.72 17.16
N THR A 400 -15.23 15.97 17.51
CA THR A 400 -15.90 15.36 18.68
C THR A 400 -16.81 14.20 18.30
N THR A 401 -17.42 14.26 17.11
CA THR A 401 -18.17 13.12 16.55
C THR A 401 -17.93 12.98 15.04
N VAL A 402 -17.99 11.74 14.56
CA VAL A 402 -18.06 11.40 13.14
C VAL A 402 -19.21 10.42 12.96
N THR A 403 -20.19 10.78 12.13
CA THR A 403 -21.34 9.92 11.80
C THR A 403 -21.26 9.51 10.34
N ASP A 404 -21.23 8.20 10.09
CA ASP A 404 -21.17 7.62 8.75
C ASP A 404 -22.54 7.64 8.03
N PRO A 405 -22.60 7.30 6.73
CA PRO A 405 -23.86 7.26 5.99
C PRO A 405 -24.90 6.25 6.49
N THR A 406 -24.51 5.27 7.31
CA THR A 406 -25.44 4.30 7.94
C THR A 406 -26.00 4.81 9.26
N GLY A 407 -25.51 5.95 9.76
CA GLY A 407 -25.88 6.55 11.04
C GLY A 407 -25.01 6.10 12.22
N ALA A 408 -24.00 5.25 11.99
CA ALA A 408 -23.06 4.85 13.03
C ALA A 408 -22.19 6.04 13.43
N THR A 409 -22.10 6.31 14.74
CA THR A 409 -21.41 7.49 15.27
C THR A 409 -20.25 7.10 16.17
N THR A 410 -19.06 7.58 15.84
CA THR A 410 -17.86 7.49 16.67
C THR A 410 -17.65 8.81 17.41
N HIS A 411 -17.38 8.73 18.71
CA HIS A 411 -17.13 9.88 19.58
C HIS A 411 -15.65 9.95 19.96
N TYR A 412 -15.14 11.18 20.10
CA TYR A 412 -13.76 11.45 20.47
C TYR A 412 -13.72 12.41 21.66
N THR A 413 -12.79 12.17 22.57
CA THR A 413 -12.53 13.05 23.71
C THR A 413 -11.06 13.43 23.77
N TYR A 414 -10.79 14.64 24.24
CA TYR A 414 -9.45 15.22 24.28
C TYR A 414 -9.11 15.67 25.70
N ALA A 415 -7.85 15.53 26.06
CA ALA A 415 -7.31 16.10 27.28
C ALA A 415 -7.32 17.64 27.21
N ALA A 416 -7.15 18.31 28.36
CA ALA A 416 -7.06 19.77 28.41
C ALA A 416 -5.92 20.35 27.55
N SER A 417 -4.89 19.55 27.26
CA SER A 417 -3.76 19.88 26.37
C SER A 417 -4.07 19.71 24.87
N GLY A 418 -5.27 19.26 24.49
CA GLY A 418 -5.68 19.04 23.10
C GLY A 418 -5.31 17.68 22.52
N HIS A 419 -4.60 16.82 23.25
CA HIS A 419 -4.27 15.47 22.80
C HIS A 419 -5.46 14.52 22.94
N LEU A 420 -5.53 13.50 22.08
CA LEU A 420 -6.57 12.49 22.11
C LEU A 420 -6.50 11.72 23.44
N ALA A 421 -7.65 11.57 24.10
CA ALA A 421 -7.78 10.86 25.37
C ALA A 421 -8.61 9.58 25.25
N ALA A 422 -9.68 9.59 24.45
CA ALA A 422 -10.47 8.39 24.21
C ALA A 422 -11.22 8.43 22.88
N ILE A 423 -11.46 7.23 22.32
CA ILE A 423 -12.30 6.98 21.16
C ILE A 423 -13.41 6.03 21.62
N THR A 424 -14.66 6.40 21.41
CA THR A 424 -15.83 5.55 21.69
C THR A 424 -16.54 5.24 20.38
N ASP A 425 -16.62 3.97 20.01
CA ASP A 425 -17.26 3.54 18.77
C ASP A 425 -18.80 3.59 18.82
N ALA A 426 -19.45 3.25 17.71
CA ALA A 426 -20.90 3.29 17.59
C ALA A 426 -21.65 2.25 18.44
N LEU A 427 -20.95 1.24 18.98
CA LEU A 427 -21.50 0.26 19.93
C LEU A 427 -21.22 0.65 21.40
N GLY A 428 -20.50 1.74 21.63
CA GLY A 428 -20.15 2.25 22.96
C GLY A 428 -18.84 1.68 23.53
N ALA A 429 -18.09 0.88 22.76
CA ALA A 429 -16.80 0.37 23.20
C ALA A 429 -15.77 1.51 23.17
N THR A 430 -14.97 1.64 24.23
CA THR A 430 -14.08 2.80 24.41
C THR A 430 -12.63 2.38 24.52
N THR A 431 -11.79 2.91 23.63
CA THR A 431 -10.33 2.85 23.71
C THR A 431 -9.81 4.12 24.36
N THR A 432 -8.90 4.00 25.33
CA THR A 432 -8.26 5.14 25.98
C THR A 432 -6.79 5.27 25.59
N VAL A 433 -6.32 6.50 25.49
CA VAL A 433 -4.95 6.83 25.09
C VAL A 433 -4.35 7.78 26.12
N VAL A 434 -3.19 7.41 26.65
CA VAL A 434 -2.36 8.29 27.48
C VAL A 434 -1.19 8.71 26.62
N THR A 435 -0.97 10.01 26.48
CA THR A 435 0.10 10.56 25.64
C THR A 435 1.16 11.28 26.46
N ASN A 436 2.35 11.44 25.88
CA ASN A 436 3.33 12.39 26.38
C ASN A 436 2.93 13.84 25.97
N ARG A 437 3.79 14.81 26.28
CA ARG A 437 3.58 16.24 25.97
C ARG A 437 3.58 16.58 24.48
N ALA A 438 4.10 15.70 23.62
CA ALA A 438 4.04 15.84 22.17
C ALA A 438 2.73 15.28 21.59
N GLY A 439 1.93 14.55 22.38
CA GLY A 439 0.76 13.83 21.88
C GLY A 439 1.09 12.41 21.40
N LEU A 440 2.32 11.93 21.58
CA LEU A 440 2.68 10.55 21.24
C LEU A 440 2.17 9.58 22.32
N PRO A 441 1.61 8.41 21.96
CA PRO A 441 1.10 7.44 22.93
C PRO A 441 2.20 6.94 23.86
N LEU A 442 1.94 6.94 25.17
CA LEU A 442 2.69 6.22 26.20
C LEU A 442 2.01 4.90 26.56
N SER A 443 0.67 4.89 26.53
CA SER A 443 -0.13 3.67 26.63
C SER A 443 -1.44 3.79 25.87
N VAL A 444 -1.87 2.69 25.27
CA VAL A 444 -3.19 2.53 24.65
C VAL A 444 -3.87 1.35 25.32
N THR A 445 -5.07 1.58 25.84
CA THR A 445 -5.90 0.54 26.49
C THR A 445 -7.15 0.32 25.66
N ASP A 446 -7.36 -0.92 25.21
CA ASP A 446 -8.53 -1.29 24.43
C ASP A 446 -9.80 -1.41 25.30
N PRO A 447 -10.99 -1.61 24.69
CA PRO A 447 -12.24 -1.70 25.43
C PRO A 447 -12.38 -2.89 26.38
N VAL A 448 -11.53 -3.92 26.26
CA VAL A 448 -11.53 -5.09 27.17
C VAL A 448 -10.42 -5.00 28.23
N GLY A 449 -9.65 -3.91 28.23
CA GLY A 449 -8.62 -3.60 29.23
C GLY A 449 -7.20 -4.01 28.85
N ALA A 450 -6.97 -4.57 27.66
CA ALA A 450 -5.63 -4.91 27.20
C ALA A 450 -4.83 -3.63 26.92
N THR A 451 -3.65 -3.52 27.50
CA THR A 451 -2.85 -2.30 27.46
C THR A 451 -1.51 -2.53 26.77
N THR A 452 -1.21 -1.74 25.74
CA THR A 452 0.11 -1.67 25.11
C THR A 452 0.80 -0.39 25.53
N SER A 453 2.08 -0.47 25.94
CA SER A 453 2.88 0.69 26.34
C SER A 453 4.05 0.94 25.38
N TYR A 454 4.46 2.20 25.31
CA TYR A 454 5.44 2.71 24.36
C TYR A 454 6.47 3.56 25.09
N GLU A 455 7.74 3.44 24.68
CA GLU A 455 8.81 4.34 25.07
C GLU A 455 9.36 5.01 23.82
N HIS A 456 9.62 6.31 23.90
CA HIS A 456 10.13 7.11 22.79
C HIS A 456 11.46 7.76 23.15
N ASP A 457 12.33 7.94 22.17
CA ASP A 457 13.54 8.74 22.31
C ASP A 457 13.26 10.25 22.20
N ALA A 458 14.31 11.06 22.34
CA ALA A 458 14.23 12.52 22.24
C ALA A 458 13.78 13.03 20.86
N PHE A 459 13.89 12.22 19.80
CA PHE A 459 13.36 12.54 18.46
C PHE A 459 11.87 12.19 18.33
N GLY A 460 11.26 11.58 19.36
CA GLY A 460 9.87 11.11 19.33
C GLY A 460 9.69 9.77 18.61
N ARG A 461 10.76 9.00 18.40
CA ARG A 461 10.70 7.69 17.75
C ARG A 461 10.55 6.59 18.78
N THR A 462 9.78 5.56 18.47
CA THR A 462 9.55 4.45 19.39
C THR A 462 10.80 3.58 19.53
N ILE A 463 11.33 3.48 20.75
CA ILE A 463 12.49 2.64 21.09
C ILE A 463 12.07 1.36 21.84
N SER A 464 10.85 1.31 22.34
CA SER A 464 10.28 0.13 22.96
C SER A 464 8.77 0.07 22.78
N VAL A 465 8.27 -1.13 22.51
CA VAL A 465 6.84 -1.47 22.59
C VAL A 465 6.70 -2.68 23.51
N THR A 466 5.87 -2.54 24.54
CA THR A 466 5.49 -3.64 25.42
C THR A 466 4.00 -3.92 25.25
N ASN A 467 3.66 -5.10 24.75
CA ASN A 467 2.27 -5.46 24.51
C ASN A 467 1.54 -5.87 25.82
N ALA A 468 0.24 -6.18 25.71
CA ALA A 468 -0.60 -6.51 26.86
C ALA A 468 -0.21 -7.80 27.61
N LEU A 469 0.61 -8.67 27.03
CA LEU A 469 1.18 -9.86 27.69
C LEU A 469 2.56 -9.59 28.32
N GLY A 470 3.08 -8.37 28.19
CA GLY A 470 4.40 -7.99 28.70
C GLY A 470 5.56 -8.33 27.76
N HIS A 471 5.29 -8.75 26.52
CA HIS A 471 6.35 -9.01 25.54
C HIS A 471 6.89 -7.69 25.00
N ARG A 472 8.20 -7.47 25.15
CA ARG A 472 8.88 -6.22 24.80
C ARG A 472 9.68 -6.37 23.50
N THR A 473 9.41 -5.48 22.53
CA THR A 473 10.24 -5.30 21.34
C THR A 473 11.01 -3.99 21.48
N SER A 474 12.30 -3.99 21.14
CA SER A 474 13.16 -2.79 21.24
C SER A 474 13.70 -2.41 19.87
N MET A 475 13.88 -1.11 19.63
CA MET A 475 14.38 -0.56 18.37
C MET A 475 15.47 0.47 18.61
N ALA A 476 16.47 0.51 17.72
CA ALA A 476 17.47 1.57 17.64
C ALA A 476 17.44 2.21 16.26
N TRP A 477 17.67 3.52 16.21
CA TRP A 477 17.48 4.35 15.01
C TRP A 477 18.77 5.13 14.68
N THR A 478 19.04 5.36 13.39
CA THR A 478 20.03 6.37 12.96
C THR A 478 19.52 7.77 13.28
N VAL A 479 20.35 8.82 13.24
CA VAL A 479 19.91 10.21 13.49
C VAL A 479 18.81 10.63 12.51
N GLU A 480 18.90 10.20 11.26
CA GLU A 480 17.96 10.46 10.16
C GLU A 480 16.64 9.68 10.29
N GLY A 481 16.53 8.79 11.29
CA GLY A 481 15.32 8.03 11.58
C GLY A 481 15.16 6.73 10.79
N LYS A 482 16.26 6.14 10.31
CA LYS A 482 16.25 4.79 9.71
C LYS A 482 16.43 3.74 10.81
N LEU A 483 15.74 2.60 10.71
CA LEU A 483 15.86 1.51 11.68
C LEU A 483 17.25 0.87 11.57
N ALA A 484 18.06 0.93 12.62
CA ALA A 484 19.40 0.37 12.65
C ALA A 484 19.45 -1.04 13.29
N GLN A 485 18.62 -1.25 14.31
CA GLN A 485 18.54 -2.53 15.00
C GLN A 485 17.13 -2.76 15.56
N ARG A 486 16.70 -4.03 15.57
CA ARG A 486 15.50 -4.49 16.26
C ARG A 486 15.80 -5.71 17.11
N THR A 487 15.31 -5.71 18.34
CA THR A 487 15.35 -6.86 19.24
C THR A 487 13.93 -7.32 19.55
N SER A 488 13.59 -8.54 19.14
CA SER A 488 12.28 -9.14 19.37
C SER A 488 12.12 -9.63 20.82
N PRO A 489 10.89 -9.95 21.28
CA PRO A 489 10.64 -10.44 22.64
C PRO A 489 11.39 -11.71 23.05
N ASP A 490 11.79 -12.55 22.09
CA ASP A 490 12.58 -13.76 22.34
C ASP A 490 14.11 -13.50 22.36
N GLY A 491 14.53 -12.24 22.20
CA GLY A 491 15.92 -11.82 22.19
C GLY A 491 16.61 -11.93 20.83
N THR A 492 15.93 -12.37 19.78
CA THR A 492 16.48 -12.34 18.42
C THR A 492 16.71 -10.92 17.93
N VAL A 493 17.78 -10.72 17.17
CA VAL A 493 18.23 -9.39 16.73
C VAL A 493 18.31 -9.35 15.20
N GLU A 494 17.73 -8.29 14.63
CA GLU A 494 17.91 -7.89 13.24
C GLU A 494 18.66 -6.57 13.17
N SER A 495 19.42 -6.34 12.10
CA SER A 495 20.10 -5.05 11.89
C SER A 495 20.20 -4.63 10.44
N TRP A 496 20.27 -3.33 10.23
CA TRP A 496 20.38 -2.69 8.92
C TRP A 496 21.56 -1.73 8.92
N THR A 497 22.25 -1.66 7.80
CA THR A 497 23.27 -0.64 7.54
C THR A 497 22.87 0.15 6.31
N TYR A 498 23.18 1.45 6.35
CA TYR A 498 22.86 2.39 5.29
C TYR A 498 24.13 3.11 4.83
N ASP A 499 24.15 3.56 3.58
CA ASP A 499 25.11 4.57 3.13
C ASP A 499 24.67 5.98 3.56
N GLY A 500 25.38 7.02 3.11
CA GLY A 500 25.10 8.40 3.50
C GLY A 500 23.81 9.00 2.91
N GLU A 501 23.31 8.45 1.79
CA GLU A 501 22.01 8.79 1.18
C GLU A 501 20.84 8.04 1.84
N GLY A 502 21.15 7.04 2.67
CA GLY A 502 20.15 6.27 3.39
C GLY A 502 19.66 5.03 2.65
N ASN A 503 20.39 4.57 1.63
CA ASN A 503 20.14 3.32 0.93
C ASN A 503 20.59 2.16 1.80
N CYS A 504 19.75 1.13 1.95
CA CYS A 504 20.10 -0.03 2.75
C CYS A 504 21.13 -0.87 2.01
N THR A 505 22.38 -0.90 2.46
CA THR A 505 23.48 -1.65 1.83
C THR A 505 23.57 -3.08 2.33
N ARG A 506 23.11 -3.33 3.57
CA ARG A 506 23.08 -4.66 4.18
C ARG A 506 21.95 -4.78 5.20
N HIS A 507 21.27 -5.92 5.14
CA HIS A 507 20.29 -6.37 6.15
C HIS A 507 20.75 -7.71 6.72
N MET A 508 20.77 -7.78 8.05
CA MET A 508 21.02 -9.00 8.80
C MET A 508 19.72 -9.45 9.46
N ASP A 509 19.27 -10.67 9.15
CA ASP A 509 18.04 -11.22 9.70
C ASP A 509 18.24 -11.83 11.11
N ALA A 510 17.16 -12.38 11.68
CA ALA A 510 17.15 -13.00 13.00
C ALA A 510 18.05 -14.25 13.13
N LEU A 511 18.56 -14.81 12.03
CA LEU A 511 19.54 -15.91 12.01
C LEU A 511 20.98 -15.43 11.85
N GLY A 512 21.21 -14.13 11.71
CA GLY A 512 22.51 -13.58 11.36
C GLY A 512 22.85 -13.74 9.87
N GLN A 513 21.89 -14.11 9.03
CA GLN A 513 22.08 -14.20 7.60
C GLN A 513 22.07 -12.83 6.96
N VAL A 514 22.86 -12.63 5.92
CA VAL A 514 23.12 -11.32 5.33
C VAL A 514 22.60 -11.25 3.91
N ARG A 515 21.75 -10.26 3.64
CA ARG A 515 21.43 -9.80 2.30
C ARG A 515 22.17 -8.49 2.04
N THR A 516 22.71 -8.33 0.84
CA THR A 516 23.38 -7.09 0.41
C THR A 516 22.71 -6.48 -0.81
N PHE A 517 22.79 -5.17 -0.90
CA PHE A 517 22.22 -4.37 -1.97
C PHE A 517 23.30 -3.42 -2.50
N GLU A 518 23.38 -3.31 -3.82
CA GLU A 518 24.32 -2.43 -4.51
C GLU A 518 23.53 -1.39 -5.29
N TYR A 519 23.91 -0.13 -5.17
CA TYR A 519 23.25 1.00 -5.82
C TYR A 519 24.22 1.71 -6.76
N THR A 520 23.68 2.35 -7.78
CA THR A 520 24.40 3.30 -8.64
C THR A 520 23.81 4.69 -8.46
N HIS A 521 24.13 5.59 -9.38
CA HIS A 521 23.62 6.95 -9.44
C HIS A 521 22.11 7.05 -9.23
N PHE A 522 21.70 8.11 -8.51
CA PHE A 522 20.29 8.39 -8.19
C PHE A 522 19.62 7.26 -7.42
N ASP A 523 20.40 6.65 -6.51
CA ASP A 523 19.98 5.56 -5.63
C ASP A 523 19.39 4.35 -6.37
N LEU A 524 19.74 4.15 -7.65
CA LEU A 524 19.20 3.05 -8.43
C LEU A 524 19.80 1.72 -7.99
N LEU A 525 18.97 0.79 -7.52
CA LEU A 525 19.39 -0.58 -7.20
C LEU A 525 19.96 -1.25 -8.46
N THR A 526 21.22 -1.69 -8.42
CA THR A 526 21.87 -2.43 -9.51
C THR A 526 21.95 -3.92 -9.24
N SER A 527 22.01 -4.31 -7.96
CA SER A 527 21.98 -5.73 -7.60
C SER A 527 21.48 -6.00 -6.20
N ARG A 528 20.92 -7.20 -6.04
CA ARG A 528 20.56 -7.80 -4.76
C ARG A 528 21.21 -9.16 -4.67
N THR A 529 21.95 -9.40 -3.57
CA THR A 529 22.52 -10.71 -3.27
C THR A 529 21.90 -11.27 -2.00
N ASP A 530 21.22 -12.40 -2.12
CA ASP A 530 20.60 -13.13 -1.03
C ASP A 530 21.62 -13.93 -0.19
N PRO A 531 21.27 -14.33 1.05
CA PRO A 531 22.17 -15.08 1.92
C PRO A 531 22.74 -16.39 1.36
N ASP A 532 22.07 -16.99 0.37
CA ASP A 532 22.52 -18.21 -0.30
C ASP A 532 23.46 -17.94 -1.50
N GLY A 533 23.81 -16.68 -1.75
CA GLY A 533 24.66 -16.23 -2.85
C GLY A 533 23.91 -15.97 -4.15
N THR A 534 22.59 -16.15 -4.16
CA THR A 534 21.72 -15.86 -5.30
C THR A 534 21.75 -14.36 -5.61
N ARG A 535 22.08 -13.99 -6.85
CA ARG A 535 22.21 -12.59 -7.27
C ARG A 535 21.24 -12.24 -8.39
N HIS A 536 20.50 -11.16 -8.22
CA HIS A 536 19.72 -10.50 -9.25
C HIS A 536 20.40 -9.19 -9.65
N ALA A 537 20.35 -8.85 -10.94
CA ALA A 537 20.85 -7.58 -11.46
C ALA A 537 19.73 -6.79 -12.13
N PHE A 538 19.76 -5.47 -11.99
CA PHE A 538 18.74 -4.56 -12.48
C PHE A 538 19.40 -3.50 -13.38
N THR A 539 18.86 -3.30 -14.58
CA THR A 539 19.32 -2.27 -15.53
C THR A 539 18.23 -1.22 -15.68
N HIS A 540 18.62 0.05 -15.64
CA HIS A 540 17.72 1.18 -15.81
C HIS A 540 18.13 2.00 -17.03
N ASP A 541 17.17 2.72 -17.62
CA ASP A 541 17.47 3.73 -18.63
C ASP A 541 17.91 5.06 -17.99
N THR A 542 18.26 6.02 -18.86
CA THR A 542 18.68 7.36 -18.44
C THR A 542 17.54 8.19 -17.83
N GLU A 543 16.27 7.77 -17.93
CA GLU A 543 15.12 8.36 -17.24
C GLU A 543 14.77 7.61 -15.94
N LEU A 544 15.70 6.79 -15.44
CA LEU A 544 15.61 6.03 -14.18
C LEU A 544 14.59 4.88 -14.19
N ARG A 545 14.10 4.44 -15.35
CA ARG A 545 13.10 3.37 -15.46
C ARG A 545 13.77 2.01 -15.62
N LEU A 546 13.24 0.99 -14.93
CA LEU A 546 13.75 -0.39 -15.05
C LEU A 546 13.50 -0.91 -16.46
N THR A 547 14.55 -1.28 -17.18
CA THR A 547 14.45 -1.85 -18.53
C THR A 547 14.80 -3.33 -18.57
N ARG A 548 15.48 -3.86 -17.55
CA ARG A 548 15.86 -5.27 -17.51
C ARG A 548 16.14 -5.80 -16.10
N VAL A 549 15.70 -7.03 -15.86
CA VAL A 549 16.12 -7.88 -14.72
C VAL A 549 16.90 -9.08 -15.25
N THR A 550 18.08 -9.33 -14.70
CA THR A 550 18.84 -10.57 -14.96
C THR A 550 18.77 -11.46 -13.72
N ASN A 551 18.28 -12.68 -13.90
CA ASN A 551 18.14 -13.64 -12.82
C ASN A 551 19.46 -14.41 -12.54
N PRO A 552 19.52 -15.23 -11.50
CA PRO A 552 20.71 -15.99 -11.09
C PRO A 552 21.19 -17.04 -12.10
N GLN A 553 20.36 -17.36 -13.11
CA GLN A 553 20.69 -18.28 -14.21
C GLN A 553 21.18 -17.54 -15.47
N GLY A 554 21.19 -16.19 -15.43
CA GLY A 554 21.55 -15.36 -16.58
C GLY A 554 20.41 -15.14 -17.58
N LEU A 555 19.17 -15.50 -17.23
CA LEU A 555 17.98 -15.19 -18.06
C LEU A 555 17.59 -13.72 -17.85
N GLU A 556 17.06 -13.09 -18.88
CA GLU A 556 16.69 -11.67 -18.89
C GLU A 556 15.17 -11.52 -18.98
N TRP A 557 14.62 -10.63 -18.16
CA TRP A 557 13.27 -10.07 -18.33
C TRP A 557 13.44 -8.62 -18.74
N SER A 558 12.77 -8.16 -19.80
CA SER A 558 12.94 -6.81 -20.35
C SER A 558 11.63 -6.04 -20.46
N TYR A 559 11.75 -4.71 -20.36
CA TYR A 559 10.63 -3.76 -20.38
C TYR A 559 10.90 -2.67 -21.42
N GLU A 560 9.89 -2.36 -22.22
CA GLU A 560 9.91 -1.30 -23.23
C GLU A 560 8.82 -0.28 -22.90
N TYR A 561 9.17 1.01 -22.93
CA TYR A 561 8.24 2.10 -22.62
C TYR A 561 7.93 2.93 -23.86
N ASP A 562 6.69 3.45 -23.93
CA ASP A 562 6.30 4.43 -24.94
C ASP A 562 6.91 5.83 -24.66
N PRO A 563 6.72 6.81 -25.56
CA PRO A 563 7.21 8.17 -25.35
C PRO A 563 6.62 8.91 -24.15
N ALA A 564 5.43 8.53 -23.67
CA ALA A 564 4.81 9.10 -22.46
C ALA A 564 5.30 8.40 -21.18
N GLY A 565 6.00 7.27 -21.31
CA GLY A 565 6.57 6.49 -20.22
C GLY A 565 5.69 5.36 -19.72
N HIS A 566 4.61 5.00 -20.44
CA HIS A 566 3.83 3.82 -20.13
C HIS A 566 4.52 2.56 -20.65
N LEU A 567 4.33 1.41 -19.97
CA LEU A 567 4.87 0.15 -20.46
C LEU A 567 4.20 -0.22 -21.79
N ALA A 568 4.97 -0.32 -22.87
CA ALA A 568 4.48 -0.70 -24.19
C ALA A 568 4.65 -2.20 -24.47
N ALA A 569 5.68 -2.82 -23.89
CA ALA A 569 5.89 -4.26 -23.99
C ALA A 569 6.74 -4.78 -22.84
N GLU A 570 6.56 -6.04 -22.53
CA GLU A 570 7.50 -6.80 -21.69
C GLU A 570 7.83 -8.13 -22.36
N THR A 571 9.04 -8.62 -22.11
CA THR A 571 9.48 -9.94 -22.54
C THR A 571 10.11 -10.68 -21.37
N ASP A 572 9.55 -11.83 -21.02
CA ASP A 572 9.96 -12.55 -19.82
C ASP A 572 11.18 -13.47 -20.00
N PHE A 573 11.55 -14.19 -18.94
CA PHE A 573 12.69 -15.11 -18.91
C PHE A 573 12.62 -16.28 -19.92
N ASP A 574 11.46 -16.54 -20.54
CA ASP A 574 11.27 -17.57 -21.55
C ASP A 574 11.04 -16.96 -22.96
N ASP A 575 11.39 -15.69 -23.16
CA ASP A 575 11.22 -14.91 -24.38
C ASP A 575 9.75 -14.73 -24.81
N ARG A 576 8.80 -14.82 -23.86
CA ARG A 576 7.39 -14.55 -24.14
C ARG A 576 7.14 -13.06 -24.06
N ARG A 577 6.58 -12.50 -25.14
CA ARG A 577 6.33 -11.07 -25.27
C ARG A 577 4.85 -10.75 -25.14
N VAL A 578 4.54 -9.79 -24.27
CA VAL A 578 3.22 -9.15 -24.16
C VAL A 578 3.37 -7.71 -24.59
N THR A 579 2.37 -7.17 -25.31
CA THR A 579 2.38 -5.76 -25.74
C THR A 579 1.10 -5.05 -25.31
N TYR A 580 1.24 -3.78 -24.98
CA TYR A 580 0.22 -2.95 -24.36
C TYR A 580 -0.04 -1.70 -25.22
N GLY A 581 -1.30 -1.35 -25.41
CA GLY A 581 -1.72 -0.12 -26.06
C GLY A 581 -2.48 0.75 -25.07
N HIS A 582 -2.22 2.06 -25.08
CA HIS A 582 -2.83 3.02 -24.16
C HIS A 582 -3.60 4.09 -24.92
N ASP A 583 -4.68 4.61 -24.33
CA ASP A 583 -5.32 5.84 -24.82
C ASP A 583 -4.53 7.09 -24.39
N LEU A 584 -4.97 8.27 -24.83
CA LEU A 584 -4.31 9.53 -24.49
C LEU A 584 -4.42 9.90 -22.99
N ALA A 585 -5.31 9.27 -22.22
CA ALA A 585 -5.38 9.44 -20.77
C ALA A 585 -4.50 8.41 -20.01
N GLY A 586 -3.82 7.50 -20.72
CA GLY A 586 -2.97 6.47 -20.14
C GLY A 586 -3.71 5.21 -19.69
N HIS A 587 -4.98 5.02 -20.06
CA HIS A 587 -5.68 3.76 -19.78
C HIS A 587 -5.28 2.69 -20.79
N LEU A 588 -5.14 1.44 -20.32
CA LEU A 588 -4.90 0.29 -21.19
C LEU A 588 -6.09 0.07 -22.12
N THR A 589 -5.90 0.14 -23.43
CA THR A 589 -6.95 -0.13 -24.42
C THR A 589 -6.81 -1.49 -25.06
N THR A 590 -5.59 -2.03 -25.13
CA THR A 590 -5.31 -3.34 -25.71
C THR A 590 -4.15 -4.04 -25.02
N CYS A 591 -4.29 -5.33 -24.77
CA CYS A 591 -3.19 -6.24 -24.44
C CYS A 591 -3.10 -7.33 -25.52
N THR A 592 -1.92 -7.57 -26.09
CA THR A 592 -1.70 -8.67 -27.03
C THR A 592 -0.84 -9.75 -26.38
N THR A 593 -1.38 -10.96 -26.28
CA THR A 593 -0.76 -12.10 -25.61
C THR A 593 0.38 -12.70 -26.46
N PRO A 594 1.22 -13.59 -25.89
CA PRO A 594 2.29 -14.27 -26.65
C PRO A 594 1.78 -15.14 -27.80
N LEU A 595 0.49 -15.50 -27.82
CA LEU A 595 -0.14 -16.26 -28.91
C LEU A 595 -0.72 -15.36 -30.01
N GLY A 596 -0.68 -14.04 -29.84
CA GLY A 596 -1.24 -13.07 -30.77
C GLY A 596 -2.73 -12.78 -30.55
N ASP A 597 -3.34 -13.31 -29.48
CA ASP A 597 -4.70 -12.95 -29.09
C ASP A 597 -4.71 -11.51 -28.55
N THR A 598 -5.74 -10.74 -28.89
CA THR A 598 -5.92 -9.37 -28.41
C THR A 598 -7.05 -9.31 -27.39
N ILE A 599 -6.77 -8.65 -26.27
CA ILE A 599 -7.74 -8.29 -25.22
C ILE A 599 -7.98 -6.79 -25.29
N GLY A 600 -9.19 -6.36 -25.61
CA GLY A 600 -9.57 -4.94 -25.71
C GLY A 600 -10.31 -4.44 -24.47
N PHE A 601 -10.09 -3.19 -24.09
CA PHE A 601 -10.72 -2.53 -22.94
C PHE A 601 -11.38 -1.22 -23.35
N THR A 602 -12.51 -0.90 -22.74
CA THR A 602 -13.29 0.33 -23.04
C THR A 602 -13.78 0.97 -21.75
N TYR A 603 -13.72 2.30 -21.66
CA TYR A 603 -13.98 3.04 -20.43
C TYR A 603 -15.11 4.07 -20.57
N ASP A 604 -15.77 4.37 -19.45
CA ASP A 604 -16.70 5.50 -19.35
C ASP A 604 -15.95 6.84 -19.10
N PRO A 605 -16.66 8.00 -19.06
CA PRO A 605 -16.03 9.29 -18.77
C PRO A 605 -15.40 9.42 -17.37
N LEU A 606 -15.63 8.49 -16.44
CA LEU A 606 -14.97 8.45 -15.14
C LEU A 606 -13.75 7.53 -15.13
N GLY A 607 -13.48 6.81 -16.23
CA GLY A 607 -12.41 5.82 -16.31
C GLY A 607 -12.80 4.44 -15.80
N ASN A 608 -14.09 4.17 -15.56
CA ASN A 608 -14.53 2.83 -15.19
C ASN A 608 -14.58 1.93 -16.43
N LEU A 609 -14.06 0.70 -16.33
CA LEU A 609 -14.07 -0.29 -17.40
C LEU A 609 -15.51 -0.70 -17.74
N THR A 610 -16.02 -0.40 -18.92
CA THR A 610 -17.40 -0.74 -19.36
C THR A 610 -17.47 -2.02 -20.18
N ALA A 611 -16.40 -2.38 -20.89
CA ALA A 611 -16.29 -3.69 -21.53
C ALA A 611 -14.85 -4.17 -21.66
N LYS A 612 -14.67 -5.49 -21.54
CA LYS A 612 -13.44 -6.25 -21.83
C LYS A 612 -13.74 -7.29 -22.90
N ASP A 613 -13.09 -7.21 -24.06
CA ASP A 613 -13.21 -8.19 -25.15
C ASP A 613 -11.95 -9.06 -25.19
N ALA A 614 -12.05 -10.30 -24.69
CA ALA A 614 -10.94 -11.26 -24.71
C ALA A 614 -11.08 -12.19 -25.92
N ALA A 615 -10.46 -11.82 -27.04
CA ALA A 615 -10.50 -12.58 -28.29
C ALA A 615 -11.92 -12.98 -28.77
N GLY A 616 -12.88 -12.06 -28.66
CA GLY A 616 -14.29 -12.22 -29.02
C GLY A 616 -15.21 -12.59 -27.84
N ALA A 617 -14.65 -12.91 -26.68
CA ALA A 617 -15.39 -13.15 -25.45
C ALA A 617 -15.58 -11.84 -24.68
N VAL A 618 -16.75 -11.21 -24.85
CA VAL A 618 -17.03 -9.88 -24.29
C VAL A 618 -17.63 -9.97 -22.88
N THR A 619 -17.05 -9.20 -21.96
CA THR A 619 -17.59 -8.92 -20.63
C THR A 619 -18.02 -7.46 -20.55
N HIS A 620 -19.22 -7.19 -20.04
CA HIS A 620 -19.76 -5.84 -19.83
C HIS A 620 -19.92 -5.52 -18.35
N TYR A 621 -19.66 -4.28 -17.97
CA TYR A 621 -19.75 -3.79 -16.60
C TYR A 621 -20.72 -2.61 -16.52
N THR A 622 -21.40 -2.50 -15.39
CA THR A 622 -22.26 -1.36 -15.06
C THR A 622 -22.03 -0.97 -13.62
N TYR A 623 -22.14 0.33 -13.33
CA TYR A 623 -21.73 0.92 -12.06
C TYR A 623 -22.87 1.74 -11.46
N ASP A 624 -22.85 1.89 -10.13
CA ASP A 624 -23.64 2.94 -9.47
C ASP A 624 -22.92 4.30 -9.55
N LEU A 625 -23.56 5.33 -8.99
CA LEU A 625 -23.00 6.69 -8.98
C LEU A 625 -21.71 6.81 -8.17
N ALA A 626 -21.42 5.84 -7.32
CA ALA A 626 -20.22 5.78 -6.50
C ALA A 626 -19.12 4.94 -7.18
N GLY A 627 -19.29 4.55 -8.44
CA GLY A 627 -18.29 3.80 -9.21
C GLY A 627 -18.17 2.33 -8.80
N ARG A 628 -19.14 1.78 -8.05
CA ARG A 628 -19.13 0.37 -7.63
C ARG A 628 -19.85 -0.52 -8.66
N PRO A 629 -19.32 -1.70 -9.03
CA PRO A 629 -19.99 -2.58 -9.98
C PRO A 629 -21.36 -3.04 -9.48
N THR A 630 -22.43 -2.76 -10.22
CA THR A 630 -23.79 -3.26 -9.89
C THR A 630 -24.14 -4.52 -10.66
N ARG A 631 -23.61 -4.67 -11.88
CA ARG A 631 -23.78 -5.86 -12.71
C ARG A 631 -22.60 -6.04 -13.65
N ILE A 632 -22.14 -7.28 -13.78
CA ILE A 632 -21.06 -7.69 -14.69
C ILE A 632 -21.56 -8.89 -15.50
N SER A 633 -21.60 -8.80 -16.82
CA SER A 633 -22.07 -9.88 -17.70
C SER A 633 -20.97 -10.34 -18.63
N GLY A 634 -20.56 -11.59 -18.49
CA GLY A 634 -19.60 -12.24 -19.37
C GLY A 634 -20.26 -13.35 -20.20
N PRO A 635 -19.45 -14.11 -20.95
CA PRO A 635 -19.95 -15.17 -21.84
C PRO A 635 -20.64 -16.33 -21.13
N ASP A 636 -20.17 -16.67 -19.93
CA ASP A 636 -20.58 -17.88 -19.21
C ASP A 636 -21.55 -17.60 -18.04
N ALA A 637 -21.51 -16.41 -17.44
CA ALA A 637 -22.35 -16.03 -16.31
C ALA A 637 -22.50 -14.51 -16.16
N THR A 638 -23.50 -14.09 -15.37
CA THR A 638 -23.71 -12.72 -14.92
C THR A 638 -23.60 -12.61 -13.40
N LEU A 639 -22.87 -11.59 -12.94
CA LEU A 639 -22.81 -11.15 -11.55
C LEU A 639 -23.69 -9.93 -11.33
N ALA A 640 -24.31 -9.87 -10.16
CA ALA A 640 -25.05 -8.70 -9.69
C ALA A 640 -24.75 -8.43 -8.21
N TYR A 641 -24.57 -7.16 -7.86
CA TYR A 641 -24.25 -6.70 -6.51
C TYR A 641 -25.32 -5.76 -5.97
N ALA A 642 -25.51 -5.81 -4.65
CA ALA A 642 -26.23 -4.78 -3.91
C ALA A 642 -25.35 -4.30 -2.76
N TYR A 643 -25.40 -3.01 -2.47
CA TYR A 643 -24.60 -2.36 -1.43
C TYR A 643 -25.48 -1.62 -0.42
N ASP A 644 -24.97 -1.43 0.79
CA ASP A 644 -25.55 -0.46 1.73
C ASP A 644 -25.03 0.97 1.48
N ALA A 645 -25.49 1.91 2.29
CA ALA A 645 -25.12 3.33 2.18
C ALA A 645 -23.63 3.61 2.47
N SER A 646 -22.90 2.68 3.10
CA SER A 646 -21.45 2.77 3.31
C SER A 646 -20.67 1.97 2.24
N GLY A 647 -21.36 1.44 1.21
CA GLY A 647 -20.74 0.69 0.12
C GLY A 647 -20.38 -0.75 0.46
N ARG A 648 -20.86 -1.30 1.58
CA ARG A 648 -20.59 -2.70 1.95
C ARG A 648 -21.55 -3.61 1.19
N THR A 649 -21.07 -4.74 0.68
CA THR A 649 -21.86 -5.69 -0.12
C THR A 649 -22.97 -6.35 0.72
N LEU A 650 -24.23 -6.07 0.41
CA LEU A 650 -25.38 -6.75 1.00
C LEU A 650 -25.69 -8.08 0.31
N SER A 651 -25.42 -8.18 -1.00
CA SER A 651 -25.58 -9.44 -1.73
C SER A 651 -24.70 -9.49 -2.97
N GLU A 652 -24.30 -10.71 -3.31
CA GLU A 652 -23.64 -11.05 -4.57
C GLU A 652 -24.41 -12.22 -5.20
N SER A 653 -24.79 -12.10 -6.47
CA SER A 653 -25.56 -13.11 -7.19
C SER A 653 -24.88 -13.53 -8.49
N THR A 654 -24.66 -14.83 -8.68
CA THR A 654 -24.18 -15.42 -9.95
C THR A 654 -25.32 -16.20 -10.61
N ASP A 655 -25.87 -15.68 -11.70
CA ASP A 655 -27.03 -16.28 -12.40
C ASP A 655 -28.20 -16.67 -11.46
N GLY A 656 -28.48 -15.83 -10.46
CA GLY A 656 -29.54 -16.04 -9.46
C GLY A 656 -29.12 -16.85 -8.23
N ARG A 657 -27.94 -17.47 -8.22
CA ARG A 657 -27.34 -18.08 -7.03
C ARG A 657 -26.78 -16.98 -6.14
N THR A 658 -27.56 -16.59 -5.13
CA THR A 658 -27.28 -15.40 -4.33
C THR A 658 -26.68 -15.76 -2.98
N VAL A 659 -25.59 -15.08 -2.63
CA VAL A 659 -25.07 -14.98 -1.27
C VAL A 659 -25.50 -13.63 -0.70
N SER A 660 -25.97 -13.60 0.55
CA SER A 660 -26.43 -12.37 1.21
C SER A 660 -25.76 -12.18 2.56
N TYR A 661 -25.60 -10.92 2.96
CA TYR A 661 -24.84 -10.52 4.14
C TYR A 661 -25.59 -9.48 4.97
N THR A 662 -25.29 -9.44 6.26
CA THR A 662 -25.69 -8.34 7.15
C THR A 662 -24.50 -7.88 7.99
N TYR A 663 -24.56 -6.63 8.44
CA TYR A 663 -23.49 -5.97 9.18
C TYR A 663 -24.00 -5.38 10.49
N ASP A 664 -23.12 -5.24 11.48
CA ASP A 664 -23.40 -4.43 12.67
C ASP A 664 -23.10 -2.93 12.43
N ALA A 665 -23.30 -2.11 13.47
CA ALA A 665 -23.05 -0.68 13.41
C ALA A 665 -21.56 -0.31 13.21
N LEU A 666 -20.62 -1.25 13.41
CA LEU A 666 -19.20 -1.04 13.11
C LEU A 666 -18.82 -1.55 11.71
N GLY A 667 -19.79 -2.05 10.94
CA GLY A 667 -19.55 -2.62 9.62
C GLY A 667 -18.92 -4.00 9.64
N ARG A 668 -18.90 -4.69 10.79
CA ARG A 668 -18.45 -6.07 10.87
C ARG A 668 -19.56 -6.98 10.36
N ARG A 669 -19.21 -7.97 9.53
CA ARG A 669 -20.17 -8.91 8.95
C ARG A 669 -20.70 -9.86 10.02
N VAL A 670 -21.98 -9.73 10.37
CA VAL A 670 -22.63 -10.56 11.40
C VAL A 670 -23.39 -11.75 10.82
N SER A 671 -23.77 -11.76 9.55
CA SER A 671 -24.38 -12.94 8.93
C SER A 671 -23.99 -13.16 7.47
N ARG A 672 -24.10 -14.42 7.03
CA ARG A 672 -24.07 -14.84 5.64
C ARG A 672 -25.16 -15.89 5.40
N THR A 673 -25.83 -15.83 4.24
CA THR A 673 -26.70 -16.92 3.76
C THR A 673 -26.30 -17.31 2.33
N THR A 674 -26.11 -18.61 2.08
CA THR A 674 -25.75 -19.16 0.75
C THR A 674 -26.99 -19.48 -0.10
N PRO A 675 -26.84 -19.79 -1.42
CA PRO A 675 -27.96 -20.09 -2.30
C PRO A 675 -28.81 -21.29 -1.87
N THR A 676 -28.23 -22.26 -1.14
CA THR A 676 -28.98 -23.41 -0.61
C THR A 676 -29.64 -23.14 0.76
N GLY A 677 -29.50 -21.91 1.28
CA GLY A 677 -30.06 -21.49 2.56
C GLY A 677 -29.21 -21.87 3.77
N ALA A 678 -27.94 -22.27 3.59
CA ALA A 678 -27.03 -22.43 4.71
C ALA A 678 -26.67 -21.05 5.26
N SER A 679 -26.91 -20.83 6.55
CA SER A 679 -26.60 -19.57 7.22
C SER A 679 -25.43 -19.70 8.20
N SER A 680 -24.69 -18.61 8.34
CA SER A 680 -23.75 -18.42 9.43
C SER A 680 -23.86 -17.06 10.07
N GLU A 681 -23.64 -17.01 11.39
CA GLU A 681 -23.73 -15.80 12.20
C GLU A 681 -22.49 -15.65 13.09
N TRP A 682 -21.90 -14.45 13.09
CA TRP A 682 -20.73 -14.09 13.91
C TRP A 682 -21.12 -13.19 15.08
N SER A 683 -20.52 -13.47 16.24
CA SER A 683 -20.55 -12.60 17.42
C SER A 683 -19.15 -12.06 17.71
N TYR A 684 -19.07 -10.88 18.31
CA TYR A 684 -17.82 -10.19 18.61
C TYR A 684 -17.81 -9.67 20.05
N ASP A 685 -16.63 -9.53 20.66
CA ASP A 685 -16.46 -8.75 21.87
C ASP A 685 -16.28 -7.25 21.57
N ALA A 686 -16.06 -6.45 22.62
CA ALA A 686 -15.87 -5.01 22.54
C ALA A 686 -14.53 -4.60 21.91
N ALA A 687 -13.53 -5.49 21.85
CA ALA A 687 -12.26 -5.26 21.15
C ALA A 687 -12.31 -5.71 19.68
N GLY A 688 -13.40 -6.37 19.26
CA GLY A 688 -13.58 -6.86 17.90
C GLY A 688 -13.11 -8.29 17.69
N ASN A 689 -12.72 -9.01 18.74
CA ASN A 689 -12.41 -10.44 18.62
C ASN A 689 -13.70 -11.22 18.39
N ARG A 690 -13.64 -12.23 17.52
CA ARG A 690 -14.80 -13.09 17.22
C ARG A 690 -15.05 -14.04 18.39
N THR A 691 -16.20 -13.97 19.04
CA THR A 691 -16.49 -14.80 20.22
C THR A 691 -17.32 -16.02 19.90
N ALA A 692 -18.08 -16.01 18.80
CA ALA A 692 -18.84 -17.18 18.35
C ALA A 692 -19.10 -17.15 16.84
N LEU A 693 -19.22 -18.36 16.26
CA LEU A 693 -19.72 -18.63 14.91
C LEU A 693 -20.85 -19.65 15.03
N THR A 694 -22.08 -19.26 14.72
CA THR A 694 -23.19 -20.22 14.56
C THR A 694 -23.32 -20.57 13.10
N ALA A 695 -22.87 -21.75 12.71
CA ALA A 695 -22.92 -22.27 11.34
C ALA A 695 -23.98 -23.37 11.23
N SER A 696 -25.04 -23.13 10.44
CA SER A 696 -26.14 -24.10 10.23
C SER A 696 -26.70 -24.70 11.53
N GLY A 697 -26.91 -23.82 12.53
CA GLY A 697 -27.47 -24.17 13.84
C GLY A 697 -26.49 -24.77 14.85
N ARG A 698 -25.19 -24.89 14.52
CA ARG A 698 -24.14 -25.32 15.46
C ARG A 698 -23.24 -24.15 15.81
N THR A 699 -22.99 -23.94 17.09
CA THR A 699 -22.16 -22.82 17.57
C THR A 699 -20.76 -23.29 17.93
N LEU A 700 -19.77 -22.68 17.28
CA LEU A 700 -18.37 -22.67 17.70
C LEU A 700 -18.15 -21.44 18.59
N SER A 701 -17.68 -21.62 19.82
CA SER A 701 -17.32 -20.52 20.74
C SER A 701 -15.81 -20.36 20.81
N PHE A 702 -15.33 -19.12 20.90
CA PHE A 702 -13.90 -18.79 20.90
C PHE A 702 -13.53 -18.02 22.16
N THR A 703 -12.33 -18.26 22.69
CA THR A 703 -11.69 -17.41 23.70
C THR A 703 -10.36 -16.89 23.20
N HIS A 704 -9.95 -15.72 23.69
CA HIS A 704 -8.74 -15.03 23.25
C HIS A 704 -7.88 -14.60 24.42
N ASP A 705 -6.59 -14.43 24.17
CA ASP A 705 -5.70 -13.71 25.08
C ASP A 705 -5.84 -12.19 24.91
N ALA A 706 -5.05 -11.42 25.67
CA ALA A 706 -5.06 -9.96 25.62
C ALA A 706 -4.49 -9.37 24.31
N LEU A 707 -3.97 -10.18 23.39
CA LEU A 707 -3.53 -9.76 22.05
C LEU A 707 -4.52 -10.19 20.96
N GLY A 708 -5.65 -10.79 21.33
CA GLY A 708 -6.62 -11.31 20.38
C GLY A 708 -6.21 -12.64 19.73
N GLN A 709 -5.25 -13.38 20.30
CA GLN A 709 -4.88 -14.71 19.80
C GLN A 709 -5.87 -15.75 20.31
N GLU A 710 -6.40 -16.60 19.43
CA GLU A 710 -7.35 -17.66 19.79
C GLU A 710 -6.67 -18.63 20.78
N LEU A 711 -7.21 -18.74 21.99
CA LEU A 711 -6.78 -19.69 23.02
C LEU A 711 -7.57 -20.98 22.96
N THR A 712 -8.90 -20.86 22.83
CA THR A 712 -9.77 -22.02 22.70
C THR A 712 -10.84 -21.83 21.65
N ARG A 713 -11.23 -22.93 21.02
CA ARG A 713 -12.40 -23.04 20.14
C ARG A 713 -13.18 -24.30 20.49
N ALA A 714 -14.46 -24.17 20.79
CA ALA A 714 -15.27 -25.29 21.26
C ALA A 714 -16.59 -25.43 20.49
N LEU A 715 -17.01 -26.67 20.23
CA LEU A 715 -18.35 -27.02 19.72
C LEU A 715 -19.20 -27.53 20.89
N GLY A 716 -19.68 -26.63 21.73
CA GLY A 716 -20.28 -27.00 23.02
C GLY A 716 -19.38 -27.95 23.80
N ASP A 717 -19.97 -28.99 24.40
CA ASP A 717 -19.22 -30.00 25.16
C ASP A 717 -18.68 -31.15 24.28
N ARG A 718 -18.74 -31.04 22.94
CA ARG A 718 -18.41 -32.15 22.01
C ARG A 718 -16.98 -32.14 21.54
N LEU A 719 -16.39 -30.96 21.42
CA LEU A 719 -15.04 -30.78 20.90
C LEU A 719 -14.47 -29.51 21.51
N THR A 720 -13.26 -29.58 22.03
CA THR A 720 -12.48 -28.41 22.42
C THR A 720 -11.13 -28.45 21.75
N LEU A 721 -10.76 -27.33 21.15
CA LEU A 721 -9.48 -27.09 20.52
C LEU A 721 -8.76 -26.03 21.34
N THR A 722 -7.53 -26.31 21.75
CA THR A 722 -6.73 -25.42 22.62
C THR A 722 -5.41 -25.09 21.94
N SER A 723 -5.10 -23.80 21.86
CA SER A 723 -3.90 -23.26 21.21
C SER A 723 -2.93 -22.68 22.24
N THR A 724 -1.64 -22.85 22.02
CA THR A 724 -0.57 -22.25 22.84
C THR A 724 0.37 -21.46 21.95
N TRP A 725 0.76 -20.26 22.40
CA TRP A 725 1.52 -19.30 21.62
C TRP A 725 2.84 -18.96 22.32
N ASP A 726 3.88 -18.66 21.55
CA ASP A 726 5.14 -18.13 22.08
C ASP A 726 5.15 -16.59 22.13
N PRO A 727 6.18 -15.96 22.72
CA PRO A 727 6.26 -14.51 22.79
C PRO A 727 6.29 -13.76 21.45
N LEU A 728 6.61 -14.44 20.34
CA LEU A 728 6.56 -13.89 18.99
C LEU A 728 5.18 -14.05 18.32
N GLY A 729 4.20 -14.62 19.02
CA GLY A 729 2.86 -14.89 18.49
C GLY A 729 2.81 -16.08 17.54
N ARG A 730 3.77 -17.02 17.65
CA ARG A 730 3.76 -18.26 16.86
C ARG A 730 3.07 -19.38 17.64
N LEU A 731 2.22 -20.16 16.96
CA LEU A 731 1.55 -21.30 17.56
C LEU A 731 2.57 -22.41 17.87
N THR A 732 2.73 -22.78 19.13
CA THR A 732 3.68 -23.82 19.59
C THR A 732 3.01 -25.14 19.91
N ALA A 733 1.73 -25.13 20.30
CA ALA A 733 0.96 -26.33 20.55
C ALA A 733 -0.51 -26.16 20.16
N HIS A 734 -1.14 -27.28 19.82
CA HIS A 734 -2.54 -27.34 19.46
C HIS A 734 -3.11 -28.71 19.87
N ASP A 735 -4.06 -28.71 20.79
CA ASP A 735 -4.73 -29.88 21.33
C ASP A 735 -6.18 -29.93 20.88
N VAL A 736 -6.68 -31.13 20.57
CA VAL A 736 -8.08 -31.38 20.22
C VAL A 736 -8.60 -32.48 21.14
N ALA A 737 -9.61 -32.16 21.95
CA ALA A 737 -10.22 -33.06 22.92
C ALA A 737 -11.70 -33.30 22.62
N GLY A 738 -12.13 -34.54 22.77
CA GLY A 738 -13.52 -34.97 22.61
C GLY A 738 -14.39 -34.72 23.85
N PRO A 739 -15.64 -35.22 23.87
CA PRO A 739 -16.62 -34.91 24.92
C PRO A 739 -16.31 -35.43 26.32
N HIS A 740 -15.40 -36.41 26.44
CA HIS A 740 -14.96 -36.97 27.73
C HIS A 740 -13.52 -36.56 28.07
N ALA A 741 -13.05 -35.44 27.49
CA ALA A 741 -11.69 -34.91 27.61
C ALA A 741 -10.59 -35.90 27.15
N GLU A 742 -10.95 -36.88 26.35
CA GLU A 742 -10.02 -37.74 25.64
C GLU A 742 -9.32 -36.95 24.52
N LEU A 743 -8.00 -37.11 24.43
CA LEU A 743 -7.18 -36.44 23.44
C LEU A 743 -7.36 -37.10 22.07
N LEU A 744 -8.00 -36.40 21.14
CA LEU A 744 -8.20 -36.84 19.75
C LEU A 744 -6.98 -36.52 18.88
N GLN A 745 -6.34 -35.38 19.14
CA GLN A 745 -5.14 -34.95 18.44
C GLN A 745 -4.30 -34.03 19.33
N HIS A 746 -2.97 -34.14 19.22
CA HIS A 746 -1.99 -33.24 19.82
C HIS A 746 -0.92 -32.92 18.79
N ARG A 747 -0.62 -31.64 18.62
CA ARG A 747 0.46 -31.15 17.77
C ARG A 747 1.32 -30.14 18.51
N THR A 748 2.64 -30.28 18.39
CA THR A 748 3.58 -29.21 18.73
C THR A 748 4.43 -28.81 17.55
N TYR A 749 4.87 -27.55 17.56
CA TYR A 749 5.64 -26.93 16.50
C TYR A 749 6.94 -26.37 17.06
N THR A 750 8.06 -26.66 16.38
CA THR A 750 9.36 -26.07 16.70
C THR A 750 9.83 -25.22 15.54
N TYR A 751 10.36 -24.04 15.86
CA TYR A 751 10.78 -23.03 14.89
C TYR A 751 12.28 -22.78 14.93
N ARG A 752 12.82 -22.42 13.78
CA ARG A 752 14.09 -21.69 13.63
C ARG A 752 13.84 -20.19 13.94
N ALA A 753 14.88 -19.42 14.24
CA ALA A 753 14.75 -18.01 14.65
C ALA A 753 14.05 -17.12 13.60
N ASP A 754 14.16 -17.45 12.32
CA ASP A 754 13.45 -16.79 11.20
C ASP A 754 11.98 -17.23 11.03
N GLY A 755 11.44 -18.02 11.98
CA GLY A 755 10.06 -18.49 12.01
C GLY A 755 9.77 -19.66 11.07
N ASN A 756 10.76 -20.26 10.41
CA ASN A 756 10.54 -21.48 9.62
C ASN A 756 10.47 -22.73 10.54
N LEU A 757 9.60 -23.69 10.21
CA LEU A 757 9.47 -24.93 10.99
C LEU A 757 10.69 -25.83 10.85
N THR A 758 11.11 -26.41 11.98
CA THR A 758 12.13 -27.46 12.07
C THR A 758 11.58 -28.78 12.59
N ALA A 759 10.43 -28.75 13.28
CA ALA A 759 9.76 -29.96 13.74
C ALA A 759 8.24 -29.79 13.86
N ILE A 760 7.53 -30.89 13.63
CA ILE A 760 6.14 -31.10 14.07
C ILE A 760 6.10 -32.43 14.82
N ASP A 761 5.66 -32.45 16.07
CA ASP A 761 5.30 -33.69 16.77
C ASP A 761 3.78 -33.82 16.74
N ASP A 762 3.27 -34.86 16.06
CA ASP A 762 1.83 -35.08 15.79
C ASP A 762 1.41 -36.45 16.32
N ALA A 763 0.41 -36.52 17.18
CA ALA A 763 -0.01 -37.77 17.84
C ALA A 763 -0.62 -38.79 16.88
N LEU A 764 -1.20 -38.33 15.77
CA LEU A 764 -1.90 -39.18 14.79
C LEU A 764 -1.01 -39.59 13.62
N ASN A 765 -0.16 -38.68 13.13
CA ASN A 765 0.70 -38.88 11.96
C ASN A 765 2.17 -39.15 12.31
N GLY A 766 2.54 -39.01 13.58
CA GLY A 766 3.89 -39.18 14.09
C GLY A 766 4.77 -37.94 13.89
N PRO A 767 5.98 -37.94 14.49
CA PRO A 767 6.91 -36.82 14.42
C PRO A 767 7.50 -36.64 13.02
N ARG A 768 7.69 -35.38 12.63
CA ARG A 768 8.36 -34.93 11.41
C ARG A 768 9.44 -33.92 11.77
N ARG A 769 10.58 -33.99 11.10
CA ARG A 769 11.70 -33.05 11.22
C ARG A 769 12.04 -32.49 9.85
N PHE A 770 12.29 -31.19 9.79
CA PHE A 770 12.53 -30.46 8.54
C PHE A 770 13.96 -29.94 8.52
N THR A 771 14.69 -30.26 7.45
CA THR A 771 15.96 -29.61 7.14
C THR A 771 15.69 -28.50 6.15
N LEU A 772 16.23 -27.31 6.42
CA LEU A 772 16.06 -26.11 5.62
C LEU A 772 17.40 -25.69 5.03
N ASP A 773 17.40 -25.14 3.82
CA ASP A 773 18.55 -24.41 3.31
C ASP A 773 18.62 -22.97 3.88
N THR A 774 19.62 -22.22 3.45
CA THR A 774 19.82 -20.82 3.86
C THR A 774 18.64 -19.95 3.44
N ALA A 775 18.07 -20.17 2.25
CA ALA A 775 16.89 -19.46 1.73
C ALA A 775 15.57 -19.82 2.45
N GLY A 776 15.58 -20.79 3.38
CA GLY A 776 14.39 -21.23 4.12
C GLY A 776 13.51 -22.22 3.38
N ARG A 777 14.00 -22.84 2.30
CA ARG A 777 13.33 -23.92 1.58
C ARG A 777 13.59 -25.26 2.27
N VAL A 778 12.58 -26.12 2.35
CA VAL A 778 12.73 -27.47 2.92
C VAL A 778 13.48 -28.36 1.94
N THR A 779 14.61 -28.92 2.35
CA THR A 779 15.44 -29.85 1.57
C THR A 779 15.23 -31.30 1.98
N SER A 780 14.74 -31.56 3.20
CA SER A 780 14.29 -32.90 3.59
C SER A 780 13.22 -32.87 4.66
N VAL A 781 12.34 -33.86 4.61
CA VAL A 781 11.38 -34.20 5.67
C VAL A 781 11.76 -35.57 6.19
N ASN A 782 12.08 -35.70 7.47
CA ASN A 782 12.40 -36.96 8.11
C ASN A 782 11.29 -37.32 9.10
N ALA A 783 10.56 -38.39 8.82
CA ALA A 783 9.54 -38.94 9.71
C ALA A 783 9.96 -40.33 10.22
N HIS A 784 9.20 -40.91 11.16
CA HIS A 784 9.57 -42.18 11.81
C HIS A 784 9.82 -43.35 10.83
N ASN A 785 9.14 -43.40 9.68
CA ASN A 785 9.23 -44.53 8.73
C ASN A 785 9.21 -44.12 7.25
N TRP A 786 9.41 -42.84 6.96
CA TRP A 786 9.51 -42.31 5.61
C TRP A 786 10.32 -41.03 5.60
N SER A 787 10.88 -40.70 4.45
CA SER A 787 11.55 -39.42 4.24
C SER A 787 11.24 -38.86 2.86
N GLU A 788 11.25 -37.53 2.78
CA GLU A 788 11.22 -36.79 1.53
C GLU A 788 12.54 -36.04 1.37
N THR A 789 13.03 -35.90 0.15
CA THR A 789 14.19 -35.07 -0.19
C THR A 789 13.89 -34.17 -1.37
N TYR A 790 14.41 -32.95 -1.34
CA TYR A 790 14.23 -31.92 -2.35
C TYR A 790 15.55 -31.20 -2.59
N ALA A 791 15.88 -30.96 -3.86
CA ALA A 791 16.98 -30.10 -4.27
C ALA A 791 16.44 -28.96 -5.14
N TYR A 792 17.06 -27.79 -5.04
CA TYR A 792 16.66 -26.58 -5.76
C TYR A 792 17.85 -25.98 -6.51
N ASP A 793 17.58 -25.32 -7.64
CA ASP A 793 18.56 -24.43 -8.26
C ASP A 793 18.51 -23.01 -7.67
N SER A 794 19.37 -22.12 -8.17
CA SER A 794 19.46 -20.73 -7.75
C SER A 794 18.22 -19.88 -8.11
N ALA A 795 17.39 -20.32 -9.05
CA ALA A 795 16.11 -19.67 -9.37
C ALA A 795 14.93 -20.27 -8.58
N GLY A 796 15.19 -21.20 -7.66
CA GLY A 796 14.16 -21.84 -6.84
C GLY A 796 13.40 -22.98 -7.51
N ASN A 797 13.78 -23.41 -8.71
CA ASN A 797 13.17 -24.59 -9.33
C ASN A 797 13.62 -25.85 -8.61
N GLN A 798 12.70 -26.79 -8.36
CA GLN A 798 13.10 -28.10 -7.82
C GLN A 798 13.87 -28.88 -8.89
N THR A 799 15.12 -29.25 -8.65
CA THR A 799 15.93 -30.05 -9.58
C THR A 799 15.81 -31.55 -9.32
N GLN A 800 15.44 -31.93 -8.10
CA GLN A 800 15.19 -33.32 -7.71
C GLN A 800 14.14 -33.38 -6.60
N ALA A 801 13.29 -34.41 -6.59
CA ALA A 801 12.52 -34.77 -5.40
C ALA A 801 12.31 -36.26 -5.28
N THR A 802 12.30 -36.76 -4.05
CA THR A 802 12.03 -38.16 -3.76
C THR A 802 11.09 -38.27 -2.56
N TRP A 803 10.12 -39.19 -2.65
CA TRP A 803 9.25 -39.61 -1.55
C TRP A 803 8.86 -41.08 -1.72
N PRO A 804 8.43 -41.79 -0.65
CA PRO A 804 8.18 -43.23 -0.76
C PRO A 804 6.86 -43.57 -1.46
N ASP A 805 6.75 -44.80 -1.96
CA ASP A 805 5.55 -45.37 -2.61
C ASP A 805 4.28 -45.27 -1.77
N THR A 806 4.45 -45.28 -0.45
CA THR A 806 3.35 -45.24 0.51
C THR A 806 2.76 -43.84 0.68
N MET A 807 3.41 -42.81 0.13
CA MET A 807 2.95 -41.42 0.14
C MET A 807 2.10 -41.09 -1.10
N PRO A 808 1.14 -40.14 -0.98
CA PRO A 808 0.38 -39.62 -2.12
C PRO A 808 1.28 -38.98 -3.20
N GLY A 809 0.81 -38.94 -4.46
CA GLY A 809 1.56 -38.42 -5.62
C GLY A 809 2.25 -39.50 -6.47
N GLY A 810 2.47 -40.70 -5.93
CA GLY A 810 3.05 -41.84 -6.65
C GLY A 810 4.51 -41.65 -7.10
N GLN A 811 5.12 -42.70 -7.68
CA GLN A 811 6.54 -42.70 -8.11
C GLN A 811 6.81 -41.98 -9.43
N ASN A 812 5.77 -41.57 -10.16
CA ASN A 812 6.01 -41.07 -11.49
C ASN A 812 6.71 -39.71 -11.46
N ALA A 813 6.47 -38.87 -10.46
CA ALA A 813 7.11 -37.57 -10.35
C ALA A 813 8.42 -37.57 -9.53
N THR A 814 8.80 -38.71 -8.95
CA THR A 814 10.05 -38.83 -8.17
C THR A 814 11.26 -38.91 -9.10
N GLY A 815 12.39 -38.40 -8.63
CA GLY A 815 13.65 -38.32 -9.36
C GLY A 815 13.98 -36.92 -9.86
N ASP A 816 14.77 -36.86 -10.92
CA ASP A 816 15.30 -35.63 -11.49
C ASP A 816 14.24 -34.85 -12.27
N ARG A 817 14.42 -33.52 -12.33
CA ARG A 817 13.57 -32.60 -13.09
C ARG A 817 14.41 -31.83 -14.09
N THR A 818 13.85 -31.60 -15.28
CA THR A 818 14.51 -30.86 -16.34
C THR A 818 13.69 -29.67 -16.78
N TYR A 819 14.38 -28.58 -17.11
CA TYR A 819 13.79 -27.30 -17.48
C TYR A 819 14.33 -26.81 -18.83
N THR A 820 13.58 -25.96 -19.50
CA THR A 820 14.04 -25.17 -20.65
C THR A 820 13.63 -23.73 -20.38
N GLY A 821 14.61 -22.86 -20.13
CA GLY A 821 14.35 -21.58 -19.45
C GLY A 821 13.77 -21.84 -18.07
N THR A 822 12.62 -21.26 -17.76
CA THR A 822 11.88 -21.49 -16.51
C THR A 822 10.85 -22.62 -16.62
N ARG A 823 10.55 -23.11 -17.83
CA ARG A 823 9.50 -24.12 -18.06
C ARG A 823 9.96 -25.53 -17.73
N ILE A 824 9.13 -26.28 -17.00
CA ILE A 824 9.41 -27.69 -16.69
C ILE A 824 9.11 -28.58 -17.90
N THR A 825 10.04 -29.44 -18.30
CA THR A 825 9.82 -30.38 -19.42
C THR A 825 9.64 -31.83 -18.95
N ARG A 826 10.22 -32.15 -17.79
CA ARG A 826 10.13 -33.47 -17.18
C ARG A 826 10.21 -33.39 -15.66
N ALA A 827 9.44 -34.23 -14.97
CA ALA A 827 9.61 -34.55 -13.55
C ALA A 827 9.55 -36.07 -13.38
N GLY A 828 10.70 -36.70 -13.10
CA GLY A 828 10.78 -38.16 -13.05
C GLY A 828 10.36 -38.82 -14.37
N ASN A 829 9.28 -39.60 -14.35
CA ASN A 829 8.66 -40.27 -15.49
C ASN A 829 7.46 -39.50 -16.08
N ILE A 830 7.23 -38.25 -15.65
CA ILE A 830 6.22 -37.36 -16.20
C ILE A 830 6.84 -36.41 -17.22
N ARG A 831 6.23 -36.34 -18.40
CA ARG A 831 6.56 -35.39 -19.47
C ARG A 831 5.51 -34.28 -19.55
N TYR A 832 5.97 -33.05 -19.78
CA TYR A 832 5.14 -31.88 -19.96
C TYR A 832 5.35 -31.25 -21.34
N GLU A 833 4.29 -30.74 -21.96
CA GLU A 833 4.36 -29.85 -23.13
C GLU A 833 3.66 -28.53 -22.81
N HIS A 834 4.15 -27.46 -23.42
CA HIS A 834 3.67 -26.10 -23.20
C HIS A 834 3.35 -25.44 -24.55
N ASP A 835 2.38 -24.53 -24.58
CA ASP A 835 2.19 -23.64 -25.72
C ASP A 835 3.15 -22.44 -25.68
N ALA A 836 3.01 -21.49 -26.62
CA ALA A 836 3.87 -20.32 -26.73
C ALA A 836 3.64 -19.29 -25.60
N ALA A 837 2.48 -19.30 -24.94
CA ALA A 837 2.27 -18.55 -23.68
C ALA A 837 2.91 -19.27 -22.47
N GLY A 838 3.43 -20.49 -22.68
CA GLY A 838 4.04 -21.32 -21.65
C GLY A 838 3.03 -21.92 -20.69
N ARG A 839 1.80 -22.15 -21.16
CA ARG A 839 0.77 -22.89 -20.43
C ARG A 839 0.92 -24.36 -20.70
N THR A 840 0.78 -25.20 -19.68
CA THR A 840 0.88 -26.65 -19.84
C THR A 840 -0.30 -27.16 -20.69
N THR A 841 -0.03 -27.74 -21.85
CA THR A 841 -1.05 -28.32 -22.76
C THR A 841 -1.14 -29.83 -22.68
N LEU A 842 -0.08 -30.50 -22.20
CA LEU A 842 -0.02 -31.94 -22.02
C LEU A 842 0.75 -32.29 -20.76
N ARG A 843 0.21 -33.22 -19.97
CA ARG A 843 0.93 -33.93 -18.90
C ARG A 843 0.81 -35.42 -19.14
N GLN A 844 1.93 -36.14 -19.22
CA GLN A 844 1.92 -37.57 -19.55
C GLN A 844 2.76 -38.37 -18.55
N LYS A 845 2.09 -39.27 -17.82
CA LYS A 845 2.71 -40.19 -16.86
C LYS A 845 3.02 -41.51 -17.56
N THR A 846 4.30 -41.84 -17.70
CA THR A 846 4.74 -43.09 -18.33
C THR A 846 4.29 -44.31 -17.52
N ARG A 847 3.85 -45.38 -18.20
CA ARG A 847 3.47 -46.66 -17.57
C ARG A 847 4.29 -47.79 -18.20
N LEU A 848 4.89 -48.64 -17.37
CA LEU A 848 5.78 -49.73 -17.83
C LEU A 848 5.06 -50.80 -18.67
N SER A 849 3.77 -51.07 -18.39
CA SER A 849 3.04 -52.22 -18.97
C SER A 849 1.72 -51.85 -19.64
N ARG A 850 1.45 -50.56 -19.90
CA ARG A 850 0.25 -50.09 -20.62
C ARG A 850 0.51 -48.72 -21.26
N LYS A 851 -0.46 -48.23 -22.05
CA LYS A 851 -0.38 -46.88 -22.62
C LYS A 851 -0.15 -45.83 -21.52
N PRO A 852 0.66 -44.78 -21.78
CA PRO A 852 0.86 -43.70 -20.84
C PRO A 852 -0.46 -43.06 -20.44
N ASP A 853 -0.57 -42.69 -19.17
CA ASP A 853 -1.71 -41.89 -18.74
C ASP A 853 -1.47 -40.45 -19.22
N THR A 854 -2.29 -39.97 -20.16
CA THR A 854 -2.09 -38.67 -20.83
C THR A 854 -3.26 -37.75 -20.56
N TRP A 855 -2.97 -36.55 -20.07
CA TRP A 855 -3.93 -35.46 -19.92
C TRP A 855 -3.66 -34.41 -21.00
N HIS A 856 -4.72 -33.90 -21.61
CA HIS A 856 -4.68 -32.75 -22.51
C HIS A 856 -5.47 -31.59 -21.93
N TYR A 857 -4.89 -30.40 -21.95
CA TYR A 857 -5.46 -29.18 -21.41
C TYR A 857 -5.69 -28.15 -22.52
N THR A 858 -6.77 -27.39 -22.41
CA THR A 858 -7.08 -26.28 -23.30
C THR A 858 -7.37 -25.03 -22.50
N TRP A 859 -6.83 -23.91 -22.94
CA TRP A 859 -6.86 -22.62 -22.25
C TRP A 859 -7.57 -21.58 -23.12
N ASP A 860 -8.21 -20.58 -22.52
CA ASP A 860 -8.72 -19.40 -23.24
C ASP A 860 -7.65 -18.29 -23.34
N ALA A 861 -8.00 -17.13 -23.89
CA ALA A 861 -7.09 -15.99 -24.05
C ALA A 861 -6.72 -15.30 -22.73
N GLU A 862 -7.39 -15.65 -21.62
CA GLU A 862 -7.14 -15.13 -20.27
C GLU A 862 -6.47 -16.19 -19.37
N ASP A 863 -5.86 -17.20 -19.99
CA ASP A 863 -5.12 -18.28 -19.34
C ASP A 863 -5.96 -19.13 -18.35
N ARG A 864 -7.28 -19.20 -18.55
CA ARG A 864 -8.18 -20.07 -17.77
C ARG A 864 -8.33 -21.44 -18.43
N LEU A 865 -8.27 -22.50 -17.64
CA LEU A 865 -8.44 -23.88 -18.13
C LEU A 865 -9.89 -24.11 -18.53
N THR A 866 -10.20 -24.21 -19.82
CA THR A 866 -11.58 -24.42 -20.30
C THR A 866 -11.92 -25.89 -20.49
N THR A 867 -10.95 -26.73 -20.84
CA THR A 867 -11.19 -28.17 -21.02
C THR A 867 -10.03 -29.04 -20.57
N CYS A 868 -10.36 -30.23 -20.05
CA CYS A 868 -9.40 -31.30 -19.76
C CYS A 868 -9.89 -32.62 -20.37
N THR A 869 -9.03 -33.30 -21.13
CA THR A 869 -9.26 -34.70 -21.54
C THR A 869 -8.39 -35.61 -20.71
N THR A 870 -9.01 -36.52 -19.96
CA THR A 870 -8.34 -37.44 -19.04
C THR A 870 -7.81 -38.69 -19.78
N PRO A 871 -6.93 -39.50 -19.15
CA PRO A 871 -6.29 -40.65 -19.78
C PRO A 871 -7.23 -41.73 -20.34
N ASP A 872 -8.44 -41.82 -19.81
CA ASP A 872 -9.50 -42.72 -20.26
C ASP A 872 -10.33 -42.17 -21.44
N GLY A 873 -10.02 -40.95 -21.90
CA GLY A 873 -10.72 -40.26 -22.98
C GLY A 873 -11.91 -39.42 -22.51
N THR A 874 -12.19 -39.36 -21.19
CA THR A 874 -13.29 -38.54 -20.66
C THR A 874 -12.97 -37.05 -20.81
N ARG A 875 -13.95 -36.26 -21.27
CA ARG A 875 -13.81 -34.81 -21.43
C ARG A 875 -14.52 -34.06 -20.31
N TRP A 876 -13.82 -33.10 -19.74
CA TRP A 876 -14.33 -32.15 -18.76
C TRP A 876 -14.34 -30.73 -19.33
N ARG A 877 -15.37 -29.96 -18.99
CA ARG A 877 -15.54 -28.54 -19.33
C ARG A 877 -15.66 -27.72 -18.05
N TYR A 878 -14.98 -26.57 -18.02
CA TYR A 878 -15.01 -25.61 -16.92
C TYR A 878 -15.59 -24.29 -17.42
N ARG A 879 -16.35 -23.61 -16.55
CA ARG A 879 -16.91 -22.27 -16.83
C ARG A 879 -16.60 -21.33 -15.70
N TYR A 880 -16.53 -20.05 -16.03
CA TYR A 880 -16.09 -19.00 -15.13
C TYR A 880 -17.12 -17.87 -15.09
N ASP A 881 -17.18 -17.17 -13.97
CA ASP A 881 -17.85 -15.89 -13.95
C ASP A 881 -16.98 -14.82 -14.63
N PRO A 882 -17.51 -13.61 -14.85
CA PRO A 882 -16.78 -12.53 -15.51
C PRO A 882 -15.50 -12.08 -14.80
N LEU A 883 -15.35 -12.46 -13.53
CA LEU A 883 -14.20 -12.17 -12.69
C LEU A 883 -13.14 -13.29 -12.75
N GLY A 884 -13.43 -14.39 -13.43
CA GLY A 884 -12.55 -15.55 -13.56
C GLY A 884 -12.71 -16.60 -12.45
N ARG A 885 -13.71 -16.49 -11.57
CA ARG A 885 -13.96 -17.53 -10.55
C ARG A 885 -14.68 -18.69 -11.21
N ARG A 886 -14.23 -19.92 -10.96
CA ARG A 886 -14.89 -21.10 -11.53
C ARG A 886 -16.31 -21.20 -10.99
N THR A 887 -17.31 -21.20 -11.86
CA THR A 887 -18.73 -21.33 -11.51
C THR A 887 -19.22 -22.75 -11.67
N THR A 888 -18.70 -23.48 -12.66
CA THR A 888 -19.08 -24.88 -12.88
C THR A 888 -17.93 -25.75 -13.40
N LYS A 889 -18.00 -27.05 -13.10
CA LYS A 889 -17.30 -28.09 -13.87
C LYS A 889 -18.26 -29.19 -14.30
N GLN A 890 -18.05 -29.70 -15.51
CA GLN A 890 -18.97 -30.63 -16.17
C GLN A 890 -18.22 -31.81 -16.77
N ARG A 891 -18.64 -33.03 -16.42
CA ARG A 891 -18.22 -34.25 -17.12
C ARG A 891 -19.14 -34.48 -18.32
N LEU A 892 -18.55 -34.61 -19.51
CA LEU A 892 -19.31 -34.73 -20.75
C LEU A 892 -19.39 -36.18 -21.23
N ALA A 893 -20.46 -36.51 -21.95
CA ALA A 893 -20.55 -37.76 -22.69
C ALA A 893 -19.63 -37.75 -23.92
N SER A 894 -19.58 -38.86 -24.66
CA SER A 894 -18.75 -39.00 -25.86
C SER A 894 -19.13 -38.03 -26.99
N ASP A 895 -20.33 -37.44 -26.96
CA ASP A 895 -20.78 -36.40 -27.88
C ASP A 895 -20.22 -35.00 -27.56
N ALA A 896 -19.49 -34.86 -26.45
CA ALA A 896 -18.94 -33.61 -25.93
C ALA A 896 -19.98 -32.49 -25.64
N GLU A 897 -21.27 -32.82 -25.55
CA GLU A 897 -22.34 -31.85 -25.29
C GLU A 897 -23.21 -32.27 -24.11
N THR A 898 -23.55 -33.55 -24.02
CA THR A 898 -24.41 -34.07 -22.95
C THR A 898 -23.66 -34.08 -21.62
N VAL A 899 -24.18 -33.36 -20.62
CA VAL A 899 -23.61 -33.29 -19.26
C VAL A 899 -24.02 -34.52 -18.45
N LEU A 900 -23.04 -35.32 -18.07
CA LEU A 900 -23.21 -36.54 -17.25
C LEU A 900 -23.08 -36.26 -15.74
N GLU A 901 -22.36 -35.21 -15.37
CA GLU A 901 -22.15 -34.77 -13.99
C GLU A 901 -21.84 -33.28 -14.01
N GLN A 902 -22.41 -32.52 -13.06
CA GLN A 902 -22.16 -31.10 -12.90
C GLN A 902 -21.87 -30.78 -11.44
N VAL A 903 -20.85 -29.96 -11.20
CA VAL A 903 -20.58 -29.33 -9.91
C VAL A 903 -20.72 -27.82 -10.08
N ASP A 904 -21.61 -27.22 -9.31
CA ASP A 904 -21.78 -25.77 -9.21
C ASP A 904 -20.99 -25.25 -8.01
N PHE A 905 -20.26 -24.15 -8.20
CA PHE A 905 -19.48 -23.47 -7.15
C PHE A 905 -20.15 -22.16 -6.76
N THR A 906 -19.99 -21.76 -5.50
CA THR A 906 -20.45 -20.45 -5.01
C THR A 906 -19.39 -19.86 -4.10
N TRP A 907 -19.15 -18.57 -4.31
CA TRP A 907 -18.05 -17.82 -3.73
C TRP A 907 -18.58 -16.77 -2.75
N ASP A 908 -17.80 -16.53 -1.71
CA ASP A 908 -17.95 -15.45 -0.74
C ASP A 908 -16.76 -14.51 -0.96
N GLY A 909 -16.93 -13.50 -1.82
CA GLY A 909 -15.81 -12.74 -2.38
C GLY A 909 -14.86 -13.66 -3.14
N THR A 910 -13.61 -13.80 -2.67
CA THR A 910 -12.59 -14.69 -3.25
C THR A 910 -12.56 -16.09 -2.63
N THR A 911 -13.36 -16.37 -1.60
CA THR A 911 -13.29 -17.65 -0.86
C THR A 911 -14.43 -18.56 -1.29
N LEU A 912 -14.11 -19.80 -1.68
CA LEU A 912 -15.14 -20.79 -2.03
C LEU A 912 -15.95 -21.17 -0.78
N CYS A 913 -17.25 -20.91 -0.79
CA CYS A 913 -18.11 -21.11 0.39
C CYS A 913 -19.11 -22.26 0.22
N GLU A 914 -19.42 -22.68 -1.01
CA GLU A 914 -20.34 -23.79 -1.25
C GLU A 914 -20.07 -24.47 -2.59
N GLN A 915 -20.32 -25.79 -2.65
CA GLN A 915 -20.45 -26.53 -3.90
C GLN A 915 -21.72 -27.39 -3.89
N THR A 916 -22.27 -27.67 -5.07
CA THR A 916 -23.36 -28.63 -5.26
C THR A 916 -23.08 -29.56 -6.43
N THR A 917 -23.01 -30.86 -6.18
CA THR A 917 -22.83 -31.90 -7.20
C THR A 917 -24.16 -32.52 -7.60
N ARG A 918 -24.41 -32.63 -8.91
CA ARG A 918 -25.63 -33.22 -9.49
C ARG A 918 -25.28 -34.15 -10.64
N THR A 919 -26.06 -35.22 -10.80
CA THR A 919 -26.00 -36.13 -11.94
C THR A 919 -27.31 -35.99 -12.73
N PRO A 920 -27.35 -35.19 -13.81
CA PRO A 920 -28.58 -34.97 -14.58
C PRO A 920 -29.22 -36.30 -15.03
N GLY A 921 -30.54 -36.40 -14.89
CA GLY A 921 -31.28 -37.61 -15.28
C GLY A 921 -31.11 -38.82 -14.34
N SER A 922 -30.37 -38.69 -13.24
CA SER A 922 -30.26 -39.71 -12.19
C SER A 922 -31.23 -39.46 -11.04
N ALA A 923 -31.69 -40.54 -10.39
CA ALA A 923 -32.42 -40.47 -9.13
C ALA A 923 -31.50 -40.23 -7.91
N ALA A 924 -30.18 -40.17 -8.12
CA ALA A 924 -29.23 -39.88 -7.05
C ALA A 924 -29.45 -38.47 -6.48
N PRO A 925 -29.42 -38.31 -5.14
CA PRO A 925 -29.58 -36.99 -4.52
C PRO A 925 -28.42 -36.05 -4.91
N ALA A 926 -28.72 -34.76 -4.99
CA ALA A 926 -27.69 -33.73 -5.08
C ALA A 926 -26.95 -33.66 -3.74
N VAL A 927 -25.63 -33.53 -3.81
CA VAL A 927 -24.77 -33.40 -2.62
C VAL A 927 -24.24 -31.98 -2.56
N THR A 928 -24.57 -31.26 -1.49
CA THR A 928 -24.07 -29.91 -1.22
C THR A 928 -23.06 -29.95 -0.09
N LEU A 929 -21.89 -29.36 -0.30
CA LEU A 929 -20.95 -29.03 0.78
C LEU A 929 -20.92 -27.51 0.95
N THR A 930 -21.07 -27.05 2.19
CA THR A 930 -20.94 -25.64 2.56
C THR A 930 -19.80 -25.50 3.56
N TRP A 931 -18.98 -24.45 3.42
CA TRP A 931 -17.84 -24.17 4.28
C TRP A 931 -17.92 -22.79 4.91
N ASP A 932 -17.71 -22.74 6.22
CA ASP A 932 -17.55 -21.51 6.97
C ASP A 932 -16.07 -21.27 7.26
N HIS A 933 -15.62 -20.03 7.03
CA HIS A 933 -14.21 -19.66 7.13
C HIS A 933 -14.01 -18.50 8.10
N ASP A 934 -12.85 -18.49 8.74
CA ASP A 934 -12.22 -17.30 9.27
C ASP A 934 -11.08 -16.86 8.35
N GLY A 935 -11.30 -15.78 7.59
CA GLY A 935 -10.40 -15.38 6.52
C GLY A 935 -10.30 -16.51 5.48
N GLN A 936 -9.11 -17.08 5.34
CA GLN A 936 -8.84 -18.23 4.46
C GLN A 936 -8.83 -19.57 5.20
N ARG A 937 -8.98 -19.58 6.53
CA ARG A 937 -8.98 -20.80 7.35
C ARG A 937 -10.39 -21.37 7.44
N PRO A 938 -10.66 -22.58 6.93
CA PRO A 938 -11.96 -23.23 7.07
C PRO A 938 -12.16 -23.71 8.52
N LEU A 939 -13.35 -23.47 9.07
CA LEU A 939 -13.72 -23.76 10.46
C LEU A 939 -14.77 -24.88 10.57
N ALA A 940 -15.72 -24.92 9.64
CA ALA A 940 -16.79 -25.91 9.64
C ALA A 940 -17.17 -26.32 8.21
N GLN A 941 -17.65 -27.56 8.08
CA GLN A 941 -18.25 -28.10 6.87
C GLN A 941 -19.64 -28.65 7.18
N ARG A 942 -20.61 -28.31 6.34
CA ARG A 942 -21.92 -28.96 6.30
C ARG A 942 -22.01 -29.80 5.02
N GLU A 943 -22.46 -31.03 5.15
CA GLU A 943 -22.89 -31.87 4.03
C GLU A 943 -24.41 -32.04 4.07
N ASN A 944 -25.06 -31.83 2.92
CA ASN A 944 -26.50 -32.05 2.75
C ASN A 944 -26.74 -32.90 1.50
N LYS A 945 -27.54 -33.97 1.64
CA LYS A 945 -28.02 -34.78 0.51
C LYS A 945 -29.51 -34.52 0.29
N SER A 946 -29.85 -33.88 -0.82
CA SER A 946 -31.24 -33.57 -1.19
C SER A 946 -31.70 -34.41 -2.38
N LEU A 947 -32.84 -35.08 -2.27
CA LEU A 947 -33.51 -35.67 -3.43
C LEU A 947 -34.14 -34.54 -4.26
N ALA A 948 -33.91 -34.52 -5.56
CA ALA A 948 -34.30 -33.44 -6.48
C ALA A 948 -35.81 -33.09 -6.48
N THR A 949 -36.67 -33.91 -5.88
CA THR A 949 -38.12 -33.77 -5.85
C THR A 949 -38.78 -34.06 -4.48
N ALA A 950 -38.03 -34.22 -3.38
CA ALA A 950 -38.59 -34.61 -2.09
C ALA A 950 -39.01 -33.40 -1.20
N PRO A 951 -40.00 -33.57 -0.30
CA PRO A 951 -40.30 -32.59 0.74
C PRO A 951 -39.07 -32.36 1.65
N GLN A 952 -38.97 -31.17 2.24
CA GLN A 952 -37.87 -30.68 3.09
C GLN A 952 -37.50 -31.57 4.31
N ARG A 953 -38.21 -32.68 4.55
CA ARG A 953 -38.07 -33.58 5.70
C ARG A 953 -37.27 -34.87 5.40
N GLU A 954 -36.92 -35.16 4.15
CA GLU A 954 -36.08 -36.30 3.74
C GLU A 954 -34.63 -35.89 3.46
N ILE A 955 -34.02 -35.12 4.37
CA ILE A 955 -32.66 -34.58 4.23
C ILE A 955 -31.71 -35.30 5.19
N ASP A 956 -30.67 -35.94 4.66
CA ASP A 956 -29.50 -36.40 5.45
C ASP A 956 -28.51 -35.23 5.54
N GLU A 957 -28.36 -34.68 6.75
CA GLU A 957 -27.48 -33.56 7.05
C GLU A 957 -26.39 -34.00 8.03
N ARG A 958 -25.14 -33.68 7.70
CA ARG A 958 -23.98 -33.93 8.57
C ARG A 958 -23.19 -32.65 8.76
N PHE A 959 -22.76 -32.41 9.99
CA PHE A 959 -21.92 -31.27 10.35
C PHE A 959 -20.55 -31.77 10.81
N PHE A 960 -19.50 -31.05 10.40
CA PHE A 960 -18.13 -31.34 10.79
C PHE A 960 -17.42 -30.07 11.24
N ALA A 961 -16.74 -30.12 12.38
CA ALA A 961 -15.73 -29.14 12.74
C ALA A 961 -14.42 -29.45 12.00
N ILE A 962 -13.76 -28.42 11.47
CA ILE A 962 -12.52 -28.58 10.69
C ILE A 962 -11.33 -28.20 11.57
N VAL A 963 -10.42 -29.14 11.76
CA VAL A 963 -9.09 -28.87 12.33
C VAL A 963 -8.13 -28.63 11.18
N THR A 964 -7.31 -27.58 11.28
CA THR A 964 -6.33 -27.21 10.26
C THR A 964 -4.89 -27.31 10.78
N ASP A 965 -3.94 -27.35 9.85
CA ASP A 965 -2.53 -27.08 10.16
C ASP A 965 -2.26 -25.58 10.42
N LEU A 966 -0.98 -25.24 10.56
CA LEU A 966 -0.53 -23.87 10.76
C LEU A 966 -1.03 -22.93 9.67
N VAL A 967 -0.92 -23.32 8.40
CA VAL A 967 -1.28 -22.43 7.28
C VAL A 967 -2.78 -22.33 7.03
N GLY A 968 -3.58 -23.25 7.58
CA GLY A 968 -5.03 -23.31 7.38
C GLY A 968 -5.48 -24.47 6.48
N THR A 969 -4.58 -25.41 6.15
CA THR A 969 -4.92 -26.63 5.42
C THR A 969 -5.76 -27.56 6.29
N PRO A 970 -6.93 -28.05 5.84
CA PRO A 970 -7.70 -29.05 6.59
C PRO A 970 -6.89 -30.33 6.83
N THR A 971 -6.80 -30.74 8.09
CA THR A 971 -6.12 -31.98 8.50
C THR A 971 -7.08 -33.04 9.01
N GLU A 972 -8.13 -32.62 9.73
CA GLU A 972 -9.19 -33.49 10.24
C GLU A 972 -10.58 -32.89 10.03
N LEU A 973 -11.58 -33.76 9.79
CA LEU A 973 -12.99 -33.46 10.00
C LEU A 973 -13.46 -34.24 11.23
N VAL A 974 -14.00 -33.54 12.23
CA VAL A 974 -14.57 -34.15 13.44
C VAL A 974 -16.08 -34.00 13.39
N ASP A 975 -16.81 -35.09 13.54
CA ASP A 975 -18.28 -35.09 13.49
C ASP A 975 -18.92 -34.61 14.81
N GLU A 976 -20.26 -34.56 14.82
CA GLU A 976 -21.03 -34.13 16.00
C GLU A 976 -20.95 -35.09 17.20
N GLN A 977 -20.40 -36.29 17.01
CA GLN A 977 -20.19 -37.26 18.09
C GLN A 977 -18.80 -37.11 18.71
N GLY A 978 -17.93 -36.24 18.16
CA GLY A 978 -16.55 -36.09 18.59
C GLY A 978 -15.59 -37.09 17.91
N GLU A 979 -16.03 -37.78 16.87
CA GLU A 979 -15.24 -38.80 16.17
C GLU A 979 -14.56 -38.22 14.92
N ILE A 980 -13.35 -38.69 14.60
CA ILE A 980 -12.62 -38.27 13.40
C ILE A 980 -13.21 -38.95 12.16
N ALA A 981 -14.07 -38.25 11.43
CA ALA A 981 -14.73 -38.72 10.22
C ALA A 981 -13.79 -38.73 8.99
N TRP A 982 -12.79 -37.86 8.97
CA TRP A 982 -11.80 -37.77 7.90
C TRP A 982 -10.46 -37.26 8.43
N ARG A 983 -9.35 -37.81 7.91
CA ARG A 983 -7.99 -37.38 8.26
C ARG A 983 -7.06 -37.53 7.08
N THR A 984 -6.20 -36.54 6.86
CA THR A 984 -5.24 -36.51 5.76
C THR A 984 -3.85 -37.05 6.13
N ARG A 985 -3.13 -37.53 5.11
CA ARG A 985 -1.67 -37.62 5.06
C ARG A 985 -1.21 -36.92 3.79
N THR A 986 -0.20 -36.07 3.88
CA THR A 986 0.27 -35.26 2.74
C THR A 986 1.77 -35.36 2.54
N THR A 987 2.24 -35.15 1.31
CA THR A 987 3.63 -34.73 1.07
C THR A 987 3.82 -33.27 1.51
N LEU A 988 5.07 -32.80 1.56
CA LEU A 988 5.38 -31.39 1.83
C LEU A 988 4.59 -30.43 0.93
N TRP A 989 4.51 -30.73 -0.37
CA TRP A 989 3.91 -29.87 -1.39
C TRP A 989 2.41 -30.12 -1.64
N GLY A 990 1.75 -30.84 -0.73
CA GLY A 990 0.29 -30.90 -0.68
C GLY A 990 -0.35 -32.05 -1.45
N ALA A 991 0.42 -32.99 -2.01
CA ALA A 991 -0.18 -34.22 -2.54
C ALA A 991 -0.84 -34.95 -1.37
N THR A 992 -2.11 -35.31 -1.49
CA THR A 992 -2.96 -35.63 -0.32
C THR A 992 -3.64 -37.00 -0.49
N THR A 993 -3.66 -37.80 0.58
CA THR A 993 -4.45 -39.04 0.70
C THR A 993 -5.15 -39.12 2.06
N TRP A 994 -6.16 -39.97 2.19
CA TRP A 994 -6.91 -40.18 3.43
C TRP A 994 -7.30 -41.65 3.58
N SER A 995 -7.81 -42.02 4.77
CA SER A 995 -8.20 -43.41 5.04
C SER A 995 -9.36 -43.86 4.15
N ARG A 996 -9.33 -45.12 3.71
CA ARG A 996 -10.48 -45.75 3.03
C ARG A 996 -11.67 -45.95 3.96
N THR A 997 -11.45 -45.87 5.27
CA THR A 997 -12.51 -45.97 6.29
C THR A 997 -13.11 -44.61 6.65
N SER A 998 -12.67 -43.51 6.02
CA SER A 998 -13.24 -42.19 6.25
C SER A 998 -14.71 -42.16 5.87
N THR A 999 -15.53 -41.61 6.76
CA THR A 999 -16.98 -41.43 6.58
C THR A 999 -17.31 -40.04 6.04
N GLY A 1000 -16.39 -39.07 6.16
CA GLY A 1000 -16.47 -37.73 5.57
C GLY A 1000 -15.43 -37.49 4.48
N TYR A 1001 -15.53 -36.34 3.80
CA TYR A 1001 -14.58 -35.90 2.78
C TYR A 1001 -14.58 -34.37 2.63
N THR A 1002 -13.42 -33.79 2.33
CA THR A 1002 -13.31 -32.39 1.90
C THR A 1002 -12.38 -32.24 0.68
N PRO A 1003 -12.78 -31.46 -0.35
CA PRO A 1003 -11.94 -31.16 -1.51
C PRO A 1003 -10.94 -30.02 -1.25
N LEU A 1004 -11.05 -29.30 -0.13
CA LEU A 1004 -10.16 -28.20 0.21
C LEU A 1004 -8.73 -28.70 0.45
N ARG A 1005 -7.71 -27.95 0.01
CA ARG A 1005 -6.28 -28.27 0.16
C ARG A 1005 -5.59 -27.13 0.90
N PHE A 1006 -4.41 -26.67 0.44
CA PHE A 1006 -3.86 -25.43 0.97
C PHE A 1006 -4.91 -24.31 0.87
N PRO A 1007 -4.86 -23.27 1.71
CA PRO A 1007 -5.81 -22.17 1.65
C PRO A 1007 -6.01 -21.66 0.22
N GLY A 1008 -7.27 -21.48 -0.18
CA GLY A 1008 -7.68 -21.10 -1.54
C GLY A 1008 -7.61 -22.21 -2.60
N GLN A 1009 -7.18 -23.44 -2.27
CA GLN A 1009 -7.08 -24.54 -3.21
C GLN A 1009 -8.23 -25.54 -3.13
N TYR A 1010 -8.74 -25.92 -4.29
CA TYR A 1010 -9.74 -26.97 -4.48
C TYR A 1010 -9.15 -28.14 -5.29
N PHE A 1011 -9.23 -29.37 -4.78
CA PHE A 1011 -8.74 -30.55 -5.50
C PHE A 1011 -9.72 -31.04 -6.57
N ASP A 1012 -9.24 -31.16 -7.80
CA ASP A 1012 -9.95 -31.76 -8.92
C ASP A 1012 -9.48 -33.20 -9.16
N PRO A 1013 -10.30 -34.23 -8.85
CA PRO A 1013 -9.91 -35.62 -9.03
C PRO A 1013 -9.58 -35.97 -10.49
N GLU A 1014 -10.24 -35.34 -11.45
CA GLU A 1014 -10.09 -35.62 -12.87
C GLU A 1014 -8.74 -35.13 -13.43
N THR A 1015 -8.29 -33.95 -12.98
CA THR A 1015 -7.01 -33.37 -13.40
C THR A 1015 -5.88 -33.79 -12.47
N GLN A 1016 -6.18 -34.24 -11.26
CA GLN A 1016 -5.21 -34.45 -10.17
C GLN A 1016 -4.48 -33.15 -9.76
N LEU A 1017 -5.05 -31.99 -10.10
CA LEU A 1017 -4.51 -30.67 -9.78
C LEU A 1017 -5.32 -29.99 -8.69
N HIS A 1018 -4.75 -28.93 -8.15
CA HIS A 1018 -5.42 -28.03 -7.23
C HIS A 1018 -5.78 -26.75 -7.98
N TYR A 1019 -7.07 -26.42 -8.06
CA TYR A 1019 -7.54 -25.16 -8.58
C TYR A 1019 -7.40 -24.08 -7.51
N ASN A 1020 -6.53 -23.09 -7.77
CA ASN A 1020 -6.63 -21.76 -7.16
C ASN A 1020 -7.49 -20.88 -8.07
N TYR A 1021 -7.94 -19.72 -7.60
CA TYR A 1021 -8.76 -18.81 -8.38
C TYR A 1021 -8.18 -18.57 -9.79
N PHE A 1022 -6.97 -18.03 -9.90
CA PHE A 1022 -6.40 -17.62 -11.20
C PHE A 1022 -5.51 -18.69 -11.86
N ARG A 1023 -5.04 -19.70 -11.12
CA ARG A 1023 -4.08 -20.69 -11.64
C ARG A 1023 -4.36 -22.11 -11.14
N HIS A 1024 -3.81 -23.10 -11.86
CA HIS A 1024 -3.87 -24.51 -11.46
C HIS A 1024 -2.51 -24.95 -10.93
N TYR A 1025 -2.48 -25.43 -9.70
CA TYR A 1025 -1.30 -25.90 -8.99
C TYR A 1025 -1.14 -27.43 -9.11
N ASP A 1026 0.07 -27.86 -9.44
CA ASP A 1026 0.49 -29.26 -9.43
C ASP A 1026 1.28 -29.58 -8.15
N PRO A 1027 0.70 -30.32 -7.18
CA PRO A 1027 1.37 -30.66 -5.93
C PRO A 1027 2.54 -31.63 -6.09
N GLU A 1028 2.68 -32.34 -7.23
CA GLU A 1028 3.80 -33.25 -7.49
C GLU A 1028 5.07 -32.50 -7.95
N THR A 1029 4.92 -31.26 -8.43
CA THR A 1029 6.04 -30.43 -8.90
C THR A 1029 6.22 -29.12 -8.13
N ALA A 1030 5.24 -28.75 -7.29
CA ALA A 1030 5.17 -27.47 -6.59
C ALA A 1030 5.12 -26.24 -7.51
N ARG A 1031 4.42 -26.38 -8.65
CA ARG A 1031 4.36 -25.35 -9.70
C ARG A 1031 2.94 -25.10 -10.17
N TYR A 1032 2.73 -23.89 -10.69
CA TYR A 1032 1.56 -23.57 -11.47
C TYR A 1032 1.72 -24.02 -12.92
N LEU A 1033 0.59 -24.35 -13.56
CA LEU A 1033 0.55 -24.76 -14.97
C LEU A 1033 0.67 -23.60 -15.95
N THR A 1034 0.58 -22.37 -15.46
CA THR A 1034 0.71 -21.11 -16.20
C THR A 1034 1.66 -20.18 -15.44
N PRO A 1035 2.32 -19.23 -16.12
CA PRO A 1035 3.04 -18.14 -15.47
C PRO A 1035 2.11 -17.31 -14.58
N ASP A 1036 2.71 -16.59 -13.63
CA ASP A 1036 2.01 -15.55 -12.90
C ASP A 1036 1.67 -14.37 -13.83
N PRO A 1037 0.39 -13.97 -13.95
CA PRO A 1037 0.04 -12.80 -14.75
C PRO A 1037 0.53 -11.48 -14.15
N LEU A 1038 1.05 -11.46 -12.91
CA LEU A 1038 1.67 -10.28 -12.29
C LEU A 1038 3.20 -10.22 -12.50
N GLY A 1039 3.76 -11.11 -13.32
CA GLY A 1039 5.19 -11.12 -13.63
C GLY A 1039 6.09 -11.38 -12.41
N LEU A 1040 7.07 -10.51 -12.18
CA LEU A 1040 8.08 -10.64 -11.10
C LEU A 1040 7.71 -9.94 -9.80
N GLU A 1041 6.59 -9.21 -9.74
CA GLU A 1041 6.14 -8.56 -8.51
C GLU A 1041 5.93 -9.56 -7.34
N PRO A 1042 5.26 -10.71 -7.56
CA PRO A 1042 4.91 -11.58 -6.44
C PRO A 1042 6.06 -12.49 -5.99
N ALA A 1043 6.93 -12.89 -6.92
CA ALA A 1043 8.07 -13.75 -6.66
C ALA A 1043 9.10 -13.68 -7.78
N ASP A 1044 10.37 -13.93 -7.44
CA ASP A 1044 11.49 -14.00 -8.39
C ASP A 1044 11.32 -15.10 -9.47
N ASN A 1045 10.42 -16.07 -9.24
CA ASN A 1045 10.08 -17.15 -10.16
C ASN A 1045 8.56 -17.21 -10.34
N PRO A 1046 8.03 -16.80 -11.51
CA PRO A 1046 6.58 -16.64 -11.72
C PRO A 1046 5.84 -17.97 -11.87
N ALA A 1047 6.52 -19.11 -11.91
CA ALA A 1047 5.90 -20.42 -12.16
C ALA A 1047 5.83 -21.30 -10.90
N THR A 1048 6.50 -20.93 -9.81
CA THR A 1048 6.52 -21.72 -8.58
C THR A 1048 5.40 -21.33 -7.63
N TYR A 1049 5.01 -22.26 -6.75
CA TYR A 1049 4.26 -21.89 -5.55
C TYR A 1049 5.15 -21.13 -4.56
N VAL A 1050 4.67 -20.92 -3.33
CA VAL A 1050 5.42 -20.23 -2.28
C VAL A 1050 6.73 -20.95 -1.91
N ARG A 1051 7.73 -20.17 -1.45
CA ARG A 1051 9.06 -20.68 -1.08
C ARG A 1051 9.02 -21.76 0.03
N ASN A 1052 8.11 -21.64 0.99
CA ASN A 1052 7.90 -22.62 2.06
C ASN A 1052 6.40 -22.74 2.42
N PRO A 1053 5.76 -23.89 2.16
CA PRO A 1053 4.30 -24.06 2.29
C PRO A 1053 3.82 -24.16 3.74
N HIS A 1054 4.73 -24.15 4.72
CA HIS A 1054 4.38 -24.07 6.15
C HIS A 1054 4.37 -22.64 6.70
N LYS A 1055 4.90 -21.67 5.95
CA LYS A 1055 5.03 -20.26 6.38
C LYS A 1055 4.12 -19.32 5.58
N SER A 1056 3.80 -19.67 4.34
CA SER A 1056 3.02 -18.82 3.45
C SER A 1056 2.13 -19.66 2.56
N THR A 1057 1.16 -19.02 1.93
CA THR A 1057 0.19 -19.64 1.02
C THR A 1057 -0.07 -18.71 -0.14
N ASP A 1058 -0.60 -19.20 -1.26
CA ASP A 1058 -1.08 -18.33 -2.34
C ASP A 1058 -2.53 -18.71 -2.64
N PRO A 1059 -3.51 -18.12 -1.92
CA PRO A 1059 -4.92 -18.49 -2.06
C PRO A 1059 -5.49 -18.17 -3.44
N LEU A 1060 -5.05 -17.07 -4.05
CA LEU A 1060 -5.52 -16.62 -5.35
C LEU A 1060 -4.77 -17.30 -6.50
N GLY A 1061 -3.57 -17.81 -6.24
CA GLY A 1061 -2.64 -18.20 -7.30
C GLY A 1061 -2.11 -16.96 -8.01
N LEU A 1062 -1.69 -15.93 -7.27
CA LEU A 1062 -1.09 -14.69 -7.79
C LEU A 1062 0.06 -14.18 -6.92
N SER A 1063 0.00 -14.35 -5.61
CA SER A 1063 1.02 -13.79 -4.72
C SER A 1063 1.13 -14.58 -3.43
N PRO A 1064 2.35 -14.83 -2.94
CA PRO A 1064 2.54 -15.37 -1.61
C PRO A 1064 1.94 -14.43 -0.56
N CYS A 1065 0.86 -14.89 0.08
CA CYS A 1065 0.33 -14.31 1.29
C CYS A 1065 1.03 -14.96 2.47
N PRO A 1066 1.80 -14.21 3.30
CA PRO A 1066 1.98 -14.66 4.67
C PRO A 1066 0.58 -14.80 5.30
N GLN A 1067 0.45 -15.66 6.31
CA GLN A 1067 -0.85 -15.90 6.96
C GLN A 1067 -1.56 -14.66 7.51
N VAL A 1068 -0.88 -13.51 7.51
CA VAL A 1068 -1.48 -12.21 7.76
C VAL A 1068 -0.80 -11.17 6.86
N ASP A 1069 -1.47 -10.66 5.83
CA ASP A 1069 -0.93 -9.52 5.06
C ASP A 1069 -1.25 -8.21 5.78
N HIS A 1070 -0.50 -7.97 6.85
CA HIS A 1070 -0.41 -6.67 7.50
C HIS A 1070 0.54 -5.73 6.76
N ARG A 1071 1.23 -6.16 5.70
CA ARG A 1071 2.41 -5.47 5.14
C ARG A 1071 2.12 -4.16 4.46
N LYS A 1072 0.92 -3.98 3.90
CA LYS A 1072 0.50 -2.67 3.34
C LYS A 1072 0.17 -1.66 4.43
N MET A 1073 -0.35 -2.12 5.56
CA MET A 1073 -0.47 -1.27 6.75
C MET A 1073 0.88 -1.02 7.39
N ASP A 1074 1.76 -2.03 7.37
CA ASP A 1074 3.14 -1.87 7.79
C ASP A 1074 3.82 -0.77 6.95
N TYR A 1075 3.62 -0.72 5.62
CA TYR A 1075 4.08 0.37 4.77
C TYR A 1075 3.55 1.77 5.17
N LEU A 1076 2.25 1.92 5.43
CA LEU A 1076 1.70 3.22 5.83
C LEU A 1076 2.19 3.69 7.20
N PHE A 1077 2.47 2.75 8.09
CA PHE A 1077 2.94 3.01 9.45
C PHE A 1077 4.46 2.85 9.60
N ASN A 1078 5.19 2.70 8.49
CA ASN A 1078 6.64 2.49 8.47
C ASN A 1078 7.14 1.32 9.34
N LYS A 1079 6.41 0.21 9.32
CA LYS A 1079 6.76 -1.07 9.94
C LYS A 1079 7.14 -2.06 8.83
N ASP A 1080 8.04 -3.01 9.13
CA ASP A 1080 8.33 -4.21 8.31
C ASP A 1080 8.47 -4.00 6.78
N ILE A 1081 8.85 -2.80 6.32
CA ILE A 1081 9.02 -2.50 4.90
C ILE A 1081 10.35 -3.05 4.39
N THR A 1082 10.33 -3.57 3.16
CA THR A 1082 11.56 -3.85 2.42
C THR A 1082 12.15 -2.52 1.96
N PRO A 1083 13.37 -2.15 2.38
CA PRO A 1083 13.94 -0.86 2.02
C PRO A 1083 14.16 -0.76 0.50
N ASN A 1084 13.64 0.30 -0.11
CA ASN A 1084 14.00 0.79 -1.45
C ASN A 1084 13.72 2.31 -1.58
N ASP A 1085 14.14 2.91 -2.67
CA ASP A 1085 14.23 4.37 -2.84
C ASP A 1085 12.88 5.02 -3.12
N HIS A 1086 11.92 4.22 -3.58
CA HIS A 1086 10.53 4.65 -3.78
C HIS A 1086 9.69 4.49 -2.51
N ASN A 1087 9.86 3.39 -1.78
CA ASN A 1087 8.99 2.94 -0.71
C ASN A 1087 9.46 3.40 0.66
N SER A 1088 10.76 3.50 0.92
CA SER A 1088 11.27 3.85 2.27
C SER A 1088 11.03 5.31 2.64
N PRO A 1089 11.35 6.31 1.79
CA PRO A 1089 11.04 7.71 2.09
C PRO A 1089 9.54 7.93 2.21
N ARG A 1090 8.76 7.21 1.39
CA ARG A 1090 7.31 7.32 1.33
C ARG A 1090 6.61 6.70 2.53
N ALA A 1091 7.06 5.53 3.00
CA ALA A 1091 6.56 4.92 4.22
C ALA A 1091 6.84 5.80 5.45
N VAL A 1092 8.05 6.38 5.55
CA VAL A 1092 8.40 7.36 6.60
C VAL A 1092 7.51 8.60 6.51
N GLN A 1093 7.29 9.14 5.31
CA GLN A 1093 6.41 10.27 5.08
C GLN A 1093 4.95 9.95 5.48
N ASN A 1094 4.44 8.80 5.07
CA ASN A 1094 3.09 8.34 5.39
C ASN A 1094 2.90 8.15 6.90
N ALA A 1095 3.86 7.51 7.58
CA ALA A 1095 3.81 7.33 9.02
C ALA A 1095 3.86 8.68 9.75
N ARG A 1096 4.69 9.63 9.29
CA ARG A 1096 4.70 11.01 9.82
C ARG A 1096 3.35 11.71 9.61
N GLN A 1097 2.73 11.52 8.45
CA GLN A 1097 1.47 12.18 8.12
C GLN A 1097 0.28 11.57 8.88
N LEU A 1098 0.23 10.24 9.02
CA LEU A 1098 -0.73 9.57 9.87
C LEU A 1098 -0.55 9.93 11.34
N ALA A 1099 0.70 9.98 11.83
CA ALA A 1099 0.99 10.45 13.18
C ALA A 1099 0.55 11.91 13.37
N SER A 1100 0.72 12.78 12.36
CA SER A 1100 0.23 14.17 12.41
C SER A 1100 -1.30 14.28 12.48
N LEU A 1101 -2.00 13.21 12.13
CA LEU A 1101 -3.45 13.09 12.26
C LEU A 1101 -3.88 12.44 13.57
N GLY A 1102 -2.97 11.93 14.38
CA GLY A 1102 -3.27 11.14 15.58
C GLY A 1102 -3.43 9.64 15.34
N PHE A 1103 -3.03 9.16 14.16
CA PHE A 1103 -2.96 7.73 13.85
C PHE A 1103 -1.54 7.23 14.02
N HIS A 1104 -1.29 6.54 15.13
CA HIS A 1104 -0.05 5.80 15.39
C HIS A 1104 -0.22 4.33 15.06
N ASP A 1105 0.88 3.58 14.91
CA ASP A 1105 0.85 2.14 14.62
C ASP A 1105 0.21 1.33 15.77
N THR A 1106 -1.12 1.21 15.72
CA THR A 1106 -1.94 0.41 16.62
C THR A 1106 -2.94 -0.40 15.79
N PRO A 1107 -3.42 -1.56 16.28
CA PRO A 1107 -4.47 -2.30 15.58
C PRO A 1107 -5.71 -1.45 15.25
N ALA A 1108 -6.12 -0.56 16.16
CA ALA A 1108 -7.28 0.33 15.97
C ALA A 1108 -7.03 1.43 14.92
N SER A 1109 -5.88 2.10 14.95
CA SER A 1109 -5.51 3.09 13.91
C SER A 1109 -5.36 2.42 12.55
N ARG A 1110 -4.81 1.21 12.52
CA ARG A 1110 -4.65 0.45 11.27
C ARG A 1110 -5.99 0.07 10.68
N ALA A 1111 -6.89 -0.44 11.51
CA ALA A 1111 -8.27 -0.73 11.10
C ALA A 1111 -8.94 0.55 10.58
N PHE A 1112 -8.91 1.64 11.35
CA PHE A 1112 -9.52 2.91 10.94
C PHE A 1112 -8.96 3.45 9.62
N VAL A 1113 -7.64 3.52 9.49
CA VAL A 1113 -6.98 4.04 8.28
C VAL A 1113 -7.30 3.14 7.09
N MET A 1114 -7.25 1.81 7.26
CA MET A 1114 -7.55 0.88 6.18
C MET A 1114 -9.02 0.92 5.77
N ASP A 1115 -9.94 1.02 6.73
CA ASP A 1115 -11.38 1.08 6.47
C ASP A 1115 -11.73 2.41 5.79
N HIS A 1116 -11.16 3.53 6.23
CA HIS A 1116 -11.29 4.83 5.56
C HIS A 1116 -10.79 4.79 4.11
N LEU A 1117 -9.61 4.20 3.92
CA LEU A 1117 -9.02 3.99 2.61
C LEU A 1117 -9.94 3.13 1.74
N ARG A 1118 -10.44 1.99 2.23
CA ARG A 1118 -11.36 1.12 1.48
C ARG A 1118 -12.67 1.81 1.14
N GLU A 1119 -13.23 2.59 2.07
CA GLU A 1119 -14.42 3.40 1.83
C GLU A 1119 -14.21 4.42 0.71
N SER A 1120 -13.00 4.97 0.53
CA SER A 1120 -12.69 5.90 -0.55
C SER A 1120 -12.95 5.30 -1.92
N VAL A 1121 -12.65 4.01 -2.09
CA VAL A 1121 -12.88 3.26 -3.33
C VAL A 1121 -14.35 3.12 -3.64
N GLY A 1122 -15.17 3.01 -2.59
CA GLY A 1122 -16.61 3.02 -2.70
C GLY A 1122 -17.19 4.34 -3.24
N ASN A 1123 -16.39 5.39 -3.44
CA ASN A 1123 -16.78 6.66 -4.08
C ASN A 1123 -16.30 6.80 -5.54
N GLY A 1124 -15.59 5.80 -6.07
CA GLY A 1124 -15.02 5.79 -7.42
C GLY A 1124 -13.60 6.36 -7.47
N PHE A 1125 -12.91 6.15 -8.58
CA PHE A 1125 -11.55 6.65 -8.78
C PHE A 1125 -11.54 8.01 -9.46
N ASP A 1126 -10.70 8.92 -8.98
CA ASP A 1126 -10.47 10.22 -9.61
C ASP A 1126 -9.56 10.12 -10.83
N ARG A 1127 -8.66 9.12 -10.85
CA ARG A 1127 -7.89 8.74 -12.03
C ARG A 1127 -7.61 7.25 -12.00
N THR A 1128 -7.65 6.62 -13.15
CA THR A 1128 -7.23 5.23 -13.33
C THR A 1128 -5.99 5.22 -14.20
N PHE A 1129 -5.05 4.33 -13.94
CA PHE A 1129 -3.86 4.14 -14.75
C PHE A 1129 -3.50 2.67 -14.75
N THR A 1130 -2.99 2.18 -15.86
CA THR A 1130 -2.60 0.77 -15.99
C THR A 1130 -1.09 0.68 -15.94
N THR A 1131 -0.57 -0.26 -15.16
CA THR A 1131 0.85 -0.60 -15.17
C THR A 1131 1.01 -2.09 -15.50
N GLU A 1132 2.25 -2.55 -15.62
CA GLU A 1132 2.58 -3.97 -15.74
C GLU A 1132 2.00 -4.83 -14.61
N TYR A 1133 1.63 -4.20 -13.51
CA TYR A 1133 1.08 -4.84 -12.33
C TYR A 1133 -0.47 -4.87 -12.32
N GLY A 1134 -1.16 -4.35 -13.35
CA GLY A 1134 -2.63 -4.38 -13.47
C GLY A 1134 -3.28 -3.00 -13.63
N GLU A 1135 -4.62 -2.95 -13.60
CA GLU A 1135 -5.37 -1.68 -13.56
C GLU A 1135 -5.31 -1.10 -12.16
N TYR A 1136 -4.94 0.17 -12.06
CA TYR A 1136 -4.93 0.91 -10.82
C TYR A 1136 -5.95 2.03 -10.89
N GLY A 1137 -6.71 2.18 -9.83
CA GLY A 1137 -7.54 3.34 -9.57
C GLY A 1137 -6.97 4.14 -8.42
N VAL A 1138 -6.95 5.45 -8.57
CA VAL A 1138 -6.54 6.40 -7.54
C VAL A 1138 -7.79 7.10 -7.04
N THR A 1139 -8.02 6.99 -5.74
CA THR A 1139 -9.02 7.78 -5.03
C THR A 1139 -8.32 8.91 -4.30
N ASN A 1140 -8.89 10.10 -4.34
CA ASN A 1140 -8.58 11.16 -3.41
C ASN A 1140 -9.69 11.16 -2.36
N SER A 1141 -9.38 10.66 -1.17
CA SER A 1141 -10.19 10.92 0.00
C SER A 1141 -9.57 12.02 0.83
N VAL A 1142 -10.28 12.44 1.87
CA VAL A 1142 -9.67 13.20 2.95
C VAL A 1142 -9.76 12.28 4.15
N ILE A 1143 -8.61 11.89 4.69
CA ILE A 1143 -8.56 11.15 5.94
C ILE A 1143 -8.58 12.14 7.08
N HIS A 1144 -9.39 11.84 8.08
CA HIS A 1144 -9.61 12.72 9.21
C HIS A 1144 -9.21 11.96 10.45
N GLY A 1145 -8.27 12.54 11.18
CA GLY A 1145 -7.87 12.02 12.46
C GLY A 1145 -8.12 13.01 13.59
N PRO A 1146 -7.93 12.54 14.83
CA PRO A 1146 -8.02 13.37 16.02
C PRO A 1146 -7.28 14.71 15.96
N HIS A 1147 -6.22 14.81 15.15
CA HIS A 1147 -5.30 15.94 15.11
C HIS A 1147 -5.30 16.72 13.80
N GLY A 1148 -6.23 16.42 12.90
CA GLY A 1148 -6.41 17.21 11.69
C GLY A 1148 -7.01 16.43 10.54
N ILE A 1149 -6.81 16.97 9.35
CA ILE A 1149 -7.30 16.39 8.11
C ILE A 1149 -6.12 16.36 7.11
N ARG A 1150 -6.04 15.31 6.31
CA ARG A 1150 -5.12 15.26 5.18
C ARG A 1150 -5.88 14.77 3.97
N GLY A 1151 -5.64 15.41 2.84
CA GLY A 1151 -5.94 14.77 1.57
C GLY A 1151 -5.17 13.45 1.52
N VAL A 1152 -5.79 12.41 1.03
CA VAL A 1152 -5.20 11.09 0.85
C VAL A 1152 -5.46 10.71 -0.57
N GLU A 1153 -4.40 10.67 -1.35
CA GLU A 1153 -4.42 10.06 -2.65
C GLU A 1153 -4.06 8.58 -2.46
N SER A 1154 -5.06 7.72 -2.44
CA SER A 1154 -4.90 6.28 -2.29
C SER A 1154 -4.98 5.59 -3.63
N THR A 1155 -3.95 4.83 -3.94
CA THR A 1155 -3.88 3.99 -5.13
C THR A 1155 -4.33 2.59 -4.77
N TRP A 1156 -5.15 2.04 -5.63
CA TRP A 1156 -5.78 0.74 -5.50
C TRP A 1156 -5.59 0.02 -6.79
N GLN A 1157 -5.21 -1.23 -6.72
CA GLN A 1157 -5.26 -2.08 -7.89
C GLN A 1157 -6.66 -2.65 -7.98
N ALA A 1158 -7.31 -2.45 -9.13
CA ALA A 1158 -8.47 -3.22 -9.52
C ALA A 1158 -8.05 -4.67 -9.61
N MET A 1159 -8.59 -5.47 -8.69
CA MET A 1159 -8.43 -6.89 -8.74
C MET A 1159 -9.44 -7.42 -9.77
N PRO A 1160 -9.13 -8.53 -10.45
CA PRO A 1160 -10.04 -9.08 -11.45
C PRO A 1160 -11.41 -9.49 -10.87
N ASP A 1161 -11.58 -9.51 -9.54
CA ASP A 1161 -12.83 -9.78 -8.83
C ASP A 1161 -13.71 -8.54 -8.55
N GLY A 1162 -13.36 -7.39 -9.13
CA GLY A 1162 -14.07 -6.13 -8.90
C GLY A 1162 -13.87 -5.59 -7.49
N SER A 1163 -13.10 -6.28 -6.65
CA SER A 1163 -12.55 -5.75 -5.43
C SER A 1163 -11.30 -4.94 -5.75
N TYR A 1164 -10.83 -4.20 -4.77
CA TYR A 1164 -9.72 -3.30 -4.93
C TYR A 1164 -8.66 -3.60 -3.88
N ARG A 1165 -7.47 -3.99 -4.33
CA ARG A 1165 -6.31 -4.23 -3.49
C ARG A 1165 -5.64 -2.88 -3.23
N PHE A 1166 -5.65 -2.45 -1.97
CA PHE A 1166 -4.90 -1.26 -1.56
C PHE A 1166 -3.42 -1.44 -1.87
N THR A 1167 -2.81 -0.50 -2.61
CA THR A 1167 -1.41 -0.62 -3.01
C THR A 1167 -0.52 0.38 -2.28
N THR A 1168 -0.92 1.64 -2.26
CA THR A 1168 -0.23 2.71 -1.55
C THR A 1168 -1.19 3.87 -1.27
N ALA A 1169 -0.88 4.70 -0.29
CA ALA A 1169 -1.53 6.00 -0.11
C ALA A 1169 -0.46 7.07 0.01
N ILE A 1170 -0.83 8.26 -0.44
CA ILE A 1170 -0.04 9.47 -0.40
C ILE A 1170 -0.87 10.47 0.37
N PHE A 1171 -0.50 10.76 1.61
CA PHE A 1171 -1.18 11.82 2.33
C PHE A 1171 -0.65 13.13 1.76
N ARG A 1172 -1.53 13.89 1.14
CA ARG A 1172 -1.28 15.25 0.70
C ARG A 1172 -1.65 16.17 1.85
N GLY A 1173 -0.88 17.26 2.00
CA GLY A 1173 -1.37 18.35 2.83
C GLY A 1173 -2.77 18.72 2.34
N GLY A 1174 -3.76 18.64 3.22
CA GLY A 1174 -4.88 19.56 3.06
C GLY A 1174 -4.23 20.94 3.01
N SER A 1175 -4.55 21.69 1.97
CA SER A 1175 -4.58 23.14 2.13
C SER A 1175 -5.30 23.43 3.44
#